data_AF-A0A7Y4SM93-F1
#
_entry.id   AF-A0A7Y4SM93-F1
#
_cell.length_a   1.000
_cell.length_b   1.000
_cell.length_c   1.000
_cell.angle_alpha   90.00
_cell.angle_beta   90.00
_cell.angle_gamma   90.00
#
_symmetry.space_group_name_H-M   'P 1'
#
loop_
_entity.id
_entity.type
_entity.pdbx_description
1 polymer ?
#
loop_
_entity_poly.entity_id
_entity_poly.type
_entity_poly.pdbx_seq_one_letter_code
_entity_poly.pdbx_strand_id
1 'polypeptide(L)'
;MSIRVALHHKTVYQYDRPVTLSPQVVRLRPAPHSRTPVSSYSLRIEPSKHFINWQQDPQGNFLARLTFPEPTTAFSLTVDLVAEMTVINPFDFFLEPEAETFPFQYDPLLHQALTPYLVSGPPGAHLKAFLATIPREPTHTINFLVALNQRLQREIRYLIRMEPGVQTCEETLEHASGSCRDSAWLLVEVFRHIGLAARFVSGYLIQLAPDVKPLDGPVGPSQDFTDLHAWAEVYLPGAGWIGLDPTSGLFAGEGHIPLATTPSPELAAPVSGLVSPSRVEFHHEMSVTRIHEDPRVTKPYSDSQWTEIVALGDRVDEELAAGDVRLTMGGEPTFVSIDDMDGDEWNTAAMGPRKRGLAAELLGRLREVFAPGGLLHFGQGKWYPGESLPRWAFTCYWRTDGEPLWNDPLLVADVEHDYGFGTNEALSFAEALADRLDVGRQHLIAAYEDPLAYIHKERQLPFNVDPEHNTLDDPEERERLRRVFSRGLGTATGFVLPLARVYGKDGPAWQSGLWMLRAKHLFLVPGDSPVGFRLPLESLPAGRTFEVFPVDPLSAWPPLGPRSPVPEDNATAELAAGRIGVRATTGRQQARDAINEKSKRQEQHEQPAPPLVGEGHDLVRTALTVEAREGKIFVFLPPVASASDYVELLAAVEDTAAAQRMPVLVEGYPPPFDPRLKHIKVTPDPGVIEVNVHPAHSWRELVDNTTSLYELARLTRLGTEKFMLDGRHTGTGGGNHLVLGGSTPADSPFLRRPDLLRSFIGFWLNHPSLSYLFSGVFIGPTSQAPRVDETRADAVYELEIAMNLLKGMQGGAGQDSVPPWLVDRIFRNLLVDVTGNTHRAEFCIDKLYSPDSSTGRLGLVEMRAFEMPPHARMSLTQQLLVRTLLAWFWREPFTEPPVRWGTRLHDRFLLPYFVEQDLKLVLDDLARAGYRIDPAWFAPHMEFRFPLHGRVCYQGVEIELRQAIEPWYVLGEEAGAGGTTRFVDSSVERLQVFVRGLVPERLAVTCNTRRLPLQPTGISGEFVCGVRYRAWQPPRCLHPTIAVHTPLIFDLVDTLASRSLGGCAYHVAHPGGRNYDAFPVNSNEAEARRRARFFEFGHTPGHLLMPIATENAEFPYTLDLRRS
;
A
#
# COMPACT_ATOMS: atom_id res chain seq x y z
N MET A 1 5.36 18.82 2.84
CA MET A 1 6.37 18.56 3.89
C MET A 1 7.69 19.04 3.36
N SER A 2 8.47 19.82 4.11
CA SER A 2 9.78 20.25 3.61
C SER A 2 10.93 19.90 4.54
N ILE A 3 11.97 19.32 3.94
CA ILE A 3 13.26 19.15 4.59
C ILE A 3 14.02 20.46 4.37
N ARG A 4 14.45 21.11 5.45
CA ARG A 4 15.37 22.25 5.33
C ARG A 4 16.79 21.76 5.57
N VAL A 5 17.66 22.12 4.66
CA VAL A 5 19.07 21.72 4.69
C VAL A 5 19.96 22.95 4.76
N ALA A 6 21.01 22.86 5.58
CA ALA A 6 22.10 23.80 5.58
C ALA A 6 23.22 23.24 4.69
N LEU A 7 23.63 24.01 3.68
CA LEU A 7 24.79 23.73 2.86
C LEU A 7 25.94 24.63 3.31
N HIS A 8 27.10 24.02 3.54
CA HIS A 8 28.37 24.68 3.76
C HIS A 8 29.28 24.41 2.57
N HIS A 9 29.86 25.46 2.00
CA HIS A 9 30.86 25.37 0.94
C HIS A 9 32.03 26.27 1.28
N LYS A 10 33.23 25.69 1.38
CA LYS A 10 34.48 26.41 1.56
C LYS A 10 35.47 26.07 0.46
N THR A 11 36.03 27.11 -0.15
CA THR A 11 37.14 26.98 -1.09
C THR A 11 38.30 27.86 -0.61
N VAL A 12 39.51 27.31 -0.56
CA VAL A 12 40.74 27.97 -0.12
C VAL A 12 41.80 27.81 -1.19
N TYR A 13 42.34 28.93 -1.64
CA TYR A 13 43.53 29.03 -2.46
C TYR A 13 44.68 29.49 -1.56
N GLN A 14 45.68 28.63 -1.36
CA GLN A 14 46.86 28.95 -0.57
C GLN A 14 48.05 29.11 -1.51
N TYR A 15 48.69 30.28 -1.46
CA TYR A 15 49.78 30.64 -2.35
C TYR A 15 51.12 30.47 -1.64
N ASP A 16 52.12 29.98 -2.38
CA ASP A 16 53.49 29.80 -1.89
C ASP A 16 54.22 31.11 -1.54
N ARG A 17 53.65 32.26 -1.95
CA ARG A 17 54.15 33.61 -1.69
C ARG A 17 52.99 34.63 -1.71
N PRO A 18 53.20 35.85 -1.17
CA PRO A 18 52.22 36.93 -1.33
C PRO A 18 51.97 37.23 -2.82
N VAL A 19 50.70 37.20 -3.23
CA VAL A 19 50.25 37.49 -4.60
C VAL A 19 49.33 38.70 -4.61
N THR A 20 49.37 39.45 -5.72
CA THR A 20 48.35 40.44 -6.04
C THR A 20 47.19 39.76 -6.75
N LEU A 21 45.99 39.90 -6.19
CA LEU A 21 44.73 39.47 -6.81
C LEU A 21 44.16 40.64 -7.61
N SER A 22 44.00 40.46 -8.92
CA SER A 22 43.16 41.35 -9.73
C SER A 22 41.70 41.25 -9.27
N PRO A 23 40.78 42.12 -9.73
CA PRO A 23 39.38 41.98 -9.40
C PRO A 23 38.88 40.55 -9.64
N GLN A 24 38.39 39.91 -8.58
CA GLN A 24 37.81 38.57 -8.63
C GLN A 24 36.30 38.68 -8.76
N VAL A 25 35.67 37.74 -9.45
CA VAL A 25 34.21 37.64 -9.58
C VAL A 25 33.79 36.29 -9.03
N VAL A 26 32.92 36.31 -8.02
CA VAL A 26 32.36 35.11 -7.38
C VAL A 26 30.88 34.97 -7.76
N ARG A 27 30.50 33.78 -8.24
CA ARG A 27 29.16 33.42 -8.72
C ARG A 27 28.54 32.30 -7.88
N LEU A 28 28.62 32.43 -6.57
CA LEU A 28 28.18 31.40 -5.61
C LEU A 28 26.90 31.77 -4.86
N ARG A 29 26.16 32.77 -5.35
CA ARG A 29 24.84 33.14 -4.84
C ARG A 29 23.77 32.51 -5.73
N PRO A 30 22.76 31.81 -5.18
CA PRO A 30 21.62 31.28 -5.93
C PRO A 30 20.99 32.31 -6.86
N ALA A 31 20.74 31.91 -8.11
CA ALA A 31 20.20 32.76 -9.15
C ALA A 31 18.75 33.17 -8.82
N PRO A 32 18.27 34.35 -9.28
CA PRO A 32 16.92 34.83 -8.99
C PRO A 32 15.79 33.88 -9.44
N HIS A 33 16.06 33.03 -10.43
CA HIS A 33 15.10 32.08 -11.01
C HIS A 33 15.21 30.67 -10.40
N SER A 34 15.97 30.49 -9.32
CA SER A 34 16.01 29.22 -8.59
C SER A 34 14.60 28.84 -8.13
N ARG A 35 14.14 27.65 -8.50
CA ARG A 35 12.83 27.13 -8.07
C ARG A 35 12.86 26.67 -6.60
N THR A 36 14.02 26.22 -6.13
CA THR A 36 14.25 25.84 -4.73
C THR A 36 14.33 27.09 -3.86
N PRO A 37 13.44 27.27 -2.87
CA PRO A 37 13.47 28.42 -1.97
C PRO A 37 14.76 28.43 -1.12
N VAL A 38 15.46 29.56 -1.12
CA VAL A 38 16.66 29.78 -0.30
C VAL A 38 16.30 30.80 0.77
N SER A 39 16.17 30.32 2.01
CA SER A 39 15.71 31.13 3.15
C SER A 39 16.83 31.93 3.81
N SER A 40 18.09 31.51 3.64
CA SER A 40 19.25 32.20 4.19
C SER A 40 20.46 31.99 3.27
N TYR A 41 21.31 33.02 3.16
CA TYR A 41 22.55 33.00 2.39
C TYR A 41 23.60 33.91 3.05
N SER A 42 24.82 33.41 3.18
CA SER A 42 25.98 34.14 3.66
C SER A 42 27.18 33.90 2.75
N LEU A 43 27.98 34.94 2.51
CA LEU A 43 29.27 34.87 1.82
C LEU A 43 30.33 35.54 2.68
N ARG A 44 31.27 34.74 3.19
CA ARG A 44 32.45 35.22 3.91
C ARG A 44 33.68 35.10 3.01
N ILE A 45 34.47 36.17 2.96
CA ILE A 45 35.69 36.27 2.14
C ILE A 45 36.88 36.58 3.04
N GLU A 46 37.99 35.89 2.81
CA GLU A 46 39.29 36.19 3.41
C GLU A 46 40.32 36.41 2.28
N PRO A 47 41.18 37.45 2.36
CA PRO A 47 41.40 38.35 3.50
C PRO A 47 40.22 39.30 3.82
N SER A 48 40.06 39.64 5.10
CA SER A 48 38.94 40.46 5.58
C SER A 48 38.95 41.89 5.06
N LYS A 49 40.13 42.43 4.71
CA LYS A 49 40.27 43.72 4.02
C LYS A 49 40.06 43.55 2.52
N HIS A 50 38.85 43.77 2.05
CA HIS A 50 38.51 43.80 0.62
C HIS A 50 37.35 44.76 0.35
N PHE A 51 37.17 45.11 -0.91
CA PHE A 51 35.96 45.78 -1.38
C PHE A 51 35.10 44.78 -2.13
N ILE A 52 33.80 44.74 -1.84
CA ILE A 52 32.81 43.92 -2.54
C ILE A 52 31.78 44.83 -3.22
N ASN A 53 31.50 44.57 -4.49
CA ASN A 53 30.41 45.20 -5.24
C ASN A 53 29.51 44.12 -5.84
N TRP A 54 28.22 44.12 -5.49
CA TRP A 54 27.24 43.20 -6.04
C TRP A 54 26.66 43.74 -7.34
N GLN A 55 26.65 42.90 -8.37
CA GLN A 55 26.19 43.24 -9.71
C GLN A 55 25.32 42.12 -10.28
N GLN A 56 24.64 42.40 -11.39
CA GLN A 56 24.05 41.38 -12.24
C GLN A 56 24.70 41.42 -13.63
N ASP A 57 24.93 40.26 -14.21
CA ASP A 57 25.32 40.14 -15.61
C ASP A 57 24.10 40.28 -16.55
N PRO A 58 24.28 40.33 -17.88
CA PRO A 58 23.16 40.42 -18.82
C PRO A 58 22.17 39.25 -18.76
N GLN A 59 22.55 38.12 -18.15
CA GLN A 59 21.71 36.95 -17.94
C GLN A 59 20.96 36.99 -16.59
N GLY A 60 21.22 38.01 -15.77
CA GLY A 60 20.60 38.20 -14.46
C GLY A 60 21.29 37.44 -13.31
N ASN A 61 22.45 36.82 -13.55
CA ASN A 61 23.19 36.10 -12.52
C ASN A 61 23.81 37.09 -11.52
N PHE A 62 23.81 36.73 -10.23
CA PHE A 62 24.43 37.57 -9.21
C PHE A 62 25.96 37.43 -9.20
N LEU A 63 26.66 38.56 -9.27
CA LEU A 63 28.11 38.62 -9.26
C LEU A 63 28.60 39.37 -8.02
N ALA A 64 29.43 38.74 -7.20
CA ALA A 64 30.21 39.43 -6.18
C ALA A 64 31.58 39.80 -6.77
N ARG A 65 31.76 41.07 -7.13
CA ARG A 65 33.04 41.58 -7.64
C ARG A 65 33.91 42.05 -6.47
N LEU A 66 34.99 41.35 -6.21
CA LEU A 66 35.92 41.56 -5.11
C LEU A 66 37.18 42.28 -5.59
N THR A 67 37.70 43.21 -4.81
CA THR A 67 39.00 43.86 -5.06
C THR A 67 39.81 43.92 -3.78
N PHE A 68 41.07 43.48 -3.85
CA PHE A 68 41.96 43.35 -2.71
C PHE A 68 43.05 44.43 -2.78
N PRO A 69 43.18 45.31 -1.77
CA PRO A 69 44.17 46.39 -1.78
C PRO A 69 45.58 45.92 -1.41
N GLU A 70 45.69 44.82 -0.65
CA GLU A 70 46.96 44.31 -0.10
C GLU A 70 47.28 42.93 -0.73
N PRO A 71 48.57 42.62 -1.01
CA PRO A 71 48.98 41.27 -1.39
C PRO A 71 48.64 40.24 -0.30
N THR A 72 48.29 39.02 -0.70
CA THR A 72 47.89 37.95 0.23
C THR A 72 48.55 36.62 -0.06
N THR A 73 48.73 35.78 0.96
CA THR A 73 49.18 34.39 0.83
C THR A 73 48.02 33.39 0.82
N ALA A 74 46.79 33.84 1.06
CA ALA A 74 45.60 33.00 1.00
C ALA A 74 44.39 33.78 0.49
N PHE A 75 43.55 33.13 -0.30
CA PHE A 75 42.22 33.61 -0.67
C PHE A 75 41.22 32.51 -0.34
N SER A 76 40.29 32.78 0.58
CA SER A 76 39.23 31.83 0.89
C SER A 76 37.86 32.45 0.72
N LEU A 77 36.93 31.62 0.28
CA LEU A 77 35.52 31.92 0.24
C LEU A 77 34.76 30.85 1.03
N THR A 78 33.76 31.28 1.78
CA THR A 78 32.88 30.41 2.54
C THR A 78 31.44 30.85 2.29
N VAL A 79 30.63 29.91 1.83
CA VAL A 79 29.21 30.08 1.57
C VAL A 79 28.44 29.18 2.52
N ASP A 80 27.50 29.78 3.24
CA ASP A 80 26.49 29.07 4.02
C ASP A 80 25.12 29.43 3.46
N LEU A 81 24.29 28.44 3.15
CA LEU A 81 22.91 28.69 2.73
C LEU A 81 21.95 27.68 3.34
N VAL A 82 20.69 28.09 3.48
CA VAL A 82 19.59 27.21 3.92
C VAL A 82 18.59 27.07 2.78
N ALA A 83 18.48 25.86 2.24
CA ALA A 83 17.56 25.52 1.15
C ALA A 83 16.36 24.70 1.67
N GLU A 84 15.19 24.97 1.12
CA GLU A 84 13.98 24.18 1.36
C GLU A 84 13.82 23.11 0.26
N MET A 85 14.10 21.86 0.61
CA MET A 85 14.05 20.70 -0.29
C MET A 85 12.62 20.21 -0.49
N THR A 86 11.76 21.09 -1.01
CA THR A 86 10.40 20.71 -1.41
C THR A 86 10.46 20.00 -2.75
N VAL A 87 9.76 18.87 -2.89
CA VAL A 87 9.69 18.14 -4.16
C VAL A 87 9.14 19.02 -5.27
N ILE A 88 9.86 19.07 -6.39
CA ILE A 88 9.48 19.83 -7.57
C ILE A 88 9.18 18.85 -8.70
N ASN A 89 7.98 18.93 -9.30
CA ASN A 89 7.73 18.22 -10.55
C ASN A 89 8.49 18.92 -11.69
N PRO A 90 9.48 18.26 -12.32
CA PRO A 90 10.23 18.86 -13.39
C PRO A 90 9.43 18.97 -14.70
N PHE A 91 8.28 18.31 -14.82
CA PHE A 91 7.37 18.32 -15.98
C PHE A 91 6.14 19.21 -15.77
N ASP A 92 6.16 20.08 -14.76
CA ASP A 92 5.05 20.97 -14.45
C ASP A 92 5.12 22.28 -15.25
N PHE A 93 4.84 22.16 -16.55
CA PHE A 93 4.80 23.25 -17.51
C PHE A 93 3.92 22.89 -18.70
N PHE A 94 3.60 23.87 -19.54
CA PHE A 94 2.86 23.69 -20.78
C PHE A 94 3.73 24.12 -21.96
N LEU A 95 3.55 23.49 -23.11
CA LEU A 95 4.18 23.90 -24.36
C LEU A 95 3.16 24.65 -25.22
N GLU A 96 3.65 25.61 -26.02
CA GLU A 96 2.83 26.14 -27.11
C GLU A 96 2.57 25.02 -28.14
N PRO A 97 1.41 25.02 -28.84
CA PRO A 97 1.04 23.95 -29.77
C PRO A 97 2.12 23.62 -30.82
N GLU A 98 2.81 24.64 -31.34
CA GLU A 98 3.90 24.44 -32.30
C GLU A 98 5.14 23.73 -31.72
N ALA A 99 5.33 23.77 -30.40
CA ALA A 99 6.48 23.19 -29.71
C ALA A 99 6.20 21.81 -29.08
N GLU A 100 4.96 21.32 -29.14
CA GLU A 100 4.59 19.98 -28.64
C GLU A 100 5.31 18.86 -29.40
N THR A 101 5.62 19.07 -30.68
CA THR A 101 6.29 18.10 -31.54
C THR A 101 7.61 18.65 -32.08
N PHE A 102 8.70 17.95 -31.79
CA PHE A 102 10.03 18.24 -32.35
C PHE A 102 10.17 17.56 -33.72
N PRO A 103 10.77 18.20 -34.73
CA PRO A 103 11.36 19.54 -34.71
C PRO A 103 10.33 20.67 -34.87
N PHE A 104 10.56 21.79 -34.18
CA PHE A 104 9.76 23.03 -34.29
C PHE A 104 10.62 24.25 -34.58
N GLN A 105 10.00 25.38 -34.90
CA GLN A 105 10.68 26.67 -35.09
C GLN A 105 10.20 27.68 -34.04
N TYR A 106 11.13 28.50 -33.55
CA TYR A 106 10.78 29.63 -32.68
C TYR A 106 10.09 30.74 -33.49
N ASP A 107 9.13 31.42 -32.87
CA ASP A 107 8.61 32.70 -33.36
C ASP A 107 9.78 33.65 -33.70
N PRO A 108 9.74 34.44 -34.79
CA PRO A 108 10.87 35.26 -35.22
C PRO A 108 11.40 36.25 -34.16
N LEU A 109 10.52 36.86 -33.37
CA LEU A 109 10.92 37.80 -32.32
C LEU A 109 11.59 37.06 -31.16
N LEU A 110 11.01 35.92 -30.78
CA LEU A 110 11.59 35.05 -29.76
C LEU A 110 12.94 34.48 -30.20
N HIS A 111 13.06 34.03 -31.45
CA HIS A 111 14.31 33.56 -32.05
C HIS A 111 15.40 34.64 -31.97
N GLN A 112 15.05 35.89 -32.32
CA GLN A 112 15.99 37.01 -32.23
C GLN A 112 16.50 37.19 -30.79
N ALA A 113 15.60 37.15 -29.79
CA ALA A 113 15.98 37.24 -28.38
C ALA A 113 16.84 36.06 -27.90
N LEU A 114 16.64 34.87 -28.47
CA LEU A 114 17.37 33.65 -28.13
C LEU A 114 18.69 33.47 -28.89
N THR A 115 19.03 34.37 -29.83
CA THR A 115 20.23 34.25 -30.68
C THR A 115 21.50 33.87 -29.92
N PRO A 116 21.87 34.49 -28.77
CA PRO A 116 23.09 34.12 -28.03
C PRO A 116 23.14 32.66 -27.58
N TYR A 117 21.99 32.00 -27.46
CA TYR A 117 21.84 30.63 -27.00
C TYR A 117 21.70 29.61 -28.14
N LEU A 118 21.66 30.08 -29.38
CA LEU A 118 21.60 29.28 -30.61
C LEU A 118 22.96 29.23 -31.34
N VAL A 119 23.87 30.16 -31.04
CA VAL A 119 25.20 30.22 -31.65
C VAL A 119 26.00 28.97 -31.30
N SER A 120 26.39 28.21 -32.33
CA SER A 120 27.30 27.07 -32.26
C SER A 120 28.46 27.25 -33.26
N GLY A 121 29.62 26.69 -32.94
CA GLY A 121 30.74 26.59 -33.88
C GLY A 121 30.49 25.52 -34.96
N PRO A 122 31.36 25.37 -35.96
CA PRO A 122 31.28 24.22 -36.86
C PRO A 122 31.51 22.91 -36.07
N PRO A 123 30.68 21.87 -36.24
CA PRO A 123 30.85 20.62 -35.49
C PRO A 123 32.09 19.88 -35.99
N GLY A 124 32.86 19.29 -35.07
CA GLY A 124 33.97 18.40 -35.41
C GLY A 124 33.49 17.04 -35.92
N ALA A 125 34.41 16.10 -36.12
CA ALA A 125 34.10 14.82 -36.76
C ALA A 125 33.21 13.93 -35.89
N HIS A 126 33.53 13.84 -34.58
CA HIS A 126 32.78 13.03 -33.63
C HIS A 126 31.40 13.61 -33.36
N LEU A 127 31.30 14.93 -33.14
CA LEU A 127 30.02 15.59 -32.93
C LEU A 127 29.14 15.49 -34.17
N LYS A 128 29.70 15.68 -35.38
CA LYS A 128 28.96 15.49 -36.63
C LYS A 128 28.44 14.06 -36.80
N ALA A 129 29.25 13.06 -36.46
CA ALA A 129 28.83 11.67 -36.48
C ALA A 129 27.68 11.41 -35.48
N PHE A 130 27.79 11.92 -34.25
CA PHE A 130 26.75 11.80 -33.25
C PHE A 130 25.44 12.48 -33.69
N LEU A 131 25.51 13.72 -34.17
CA LEU A 131 24.35 14.49 -34.66
C LEU A 131 23.62 13.77 -35.82
N ALA A 132 24.35 13.06 -36.68
CA ALA A 132 23.76 12.29 -37.78
C ALA A 132 22.91 11.09 -37.30
N THR A 133 23.11 10.64 -36.05
CA THR A 133 22.32 9.56 -35.45
C THR A 133 21.07 10.04 -34.72
N ILE A 134 20.86 11.36 -34.60
CA ILE A 134 19.70 11.91 -33.89
C ILE A 134 18.51 11.93 -34.86
N PRO A 135 17.42 11.19 -34.59
CA PRO A 135 16.25 11.16 -35.45
C PRO A 135 15.64 12.54 -35.58
N ARG A 136 15.15 12.86 -36.79
CA ARG A 136 14.47 14.12 -37.12
C ARG A 136 13.00 13.91 -37.47
N GLU A 137 12.48 12.70 -37.24
CA GLU A 137 11.05 12.44 -37.38
C GLU A 137 10.26 13.21 -36.31
N PRO A 138 9.06 13.71 -36.65
CA PRO A 138 8.14 14.31 -35.71
C PRO A 138 7.92 13.42 -34.47
N THR A 139 8.36 13.89 -33.31
CA THR A 139 8.25 13.19 -32.03
C THR A 139 7.79 14.16 -30.96
N HIS A 140 6.99 13.71 -29.99
CA HIS A 140 6.62 14.55 -28.86
C HIS A 140 7.87 15.10 -28.16
N THR A 141 7.97 16.43 -28.05
CA THR A 141 9.20 17.15 -27.69
C THR A 141 9.76 16.67 -26.36
N ILE A 142 8.91 16.49 -25.34
CA ILE A 142 9.36 16.02 -24.01
C ILE A 142 9.97 14.62 -24.11
N ASN A 143 9.36 13.70 -24.85
CA ASN A 143 9.86 12.34 -25.01
C ASN A 143 11.21 12.34 -25.74
N PHE A 144 11.35 13.19 -26.76
CA PHE A 144 12.61 13.39 -27.46
C PHE A 144 13.72 13.88 -26.52
N LEU A 145 13.44 14.90 -25.69
CA LEU A 145 14.40 15.44 -24.74
C LEU A 145 14.82 14.42 -23.68
N VAL A 146 13.86 13.68 -23.11
CA VAL A 146 14.12 12.58 -22.15
C VAL A 146 15.01 11.52 -22.79
N ALA A 147 14.67 11.05 -24.00
CA ALA A 147 15.42 10.01 -24.69
C ALA A 147 16.85 10.45 -25.01
N LEU A 148 17.05 11.69 -25.46
CA LEU A 148 18.37 12.23 -25.77
C LEU A 148 19.24 12.40 -24.51
N ASN A 149 18.65 12.90 -23.42
CA ASN A 149 19.34 13.06 -22.15
C ASN A 149 19.79 11.71 -21.57
N GLN A 150 18.90 10.72 -21.53
CA GLN A 150 19.21 9.35 -21.10
C GLN A 150 20.19 8.64 -22.02
N ARG A 151 20.22 8.99 -23.31
CA ARG A 151 21.20 8.45 -24.25
C ARG A 151 22.61 8.95 -23.91
N LEU A 152 22.80 10.26 -23.69
CA LEU A 152 24.10 10.78 -23.26
C LEU A 152 24.54 10.20 -21.92
N GLN A 153 23.62 10.04 -20.96
CA GLN A 153 23.93 9.42 -19.68
C GLN A 153 24.47 7.99 -19.82
N ARG A 154 23.93 7.21 -20.77
CA ARG A 154 24.38 5.83 -21.04
C ARG A 154 25.67 5.76 -21.84
N GLU A 155 25.88 6.69 -22.77
CA GLU A 155 27.03 6.68 -23.68
C GLU A 155 28.28 7.37 -23.08
N ILE A 156 28.12 8.32 -22.14
CA ILE A 156 29.22 9.07 -21.54
C ILE A 156 29.43 8.65 -20.09
N ARG A 157 30.52 7.92 -19.81
CA ARG A 157 30.87 7.49 -18.45
C ARG A 157 31.29 8.69 -17.57
N TYR A 158 30.62 8.87 -16.44
CA TYR A 158 30.95 9.92 -15.48
C TYR A 158 32.30 9.66 -14.77
N LEU A 159 33.15 10.69 -14.68
CA LEU A 159 34.42 10.69 -13.96
C LEU A 159 34.63 12.03 -13.23
N ILE A 160 35.27 12.00 -12.07
CA ILE A 160 35.68 13.21 -11.34
C ILE A 160 36.97 13.75 -11.95
N ARG A 161 37.01 15.05 -12.26
CA ARG A 161 38.16 15.72 -12.89
C ARG A 161 38.57 16.96 -12.10
N MET A 162 39.86 17.05 -11.80
CA MET A 162 40.46 18.19 -11.10
C MET A 162 41.08 19.22 -12.06
N GLU A 163 41.27 18.88 -13.34
CA GLU A 163 41.82 19.81 -14.32
C GLU A 163 40.89 21.01 -14.52
N PRO A 164 41.42 22.22 -14.77
CA PRO A 164 40.59 23.37 -15.08
C PRO A 164 39.99 23.28 -16.49
N GLY A 165 38.84 23.92 -16.69
CA GLY A 165 38.17 24.03 -17.99
C GLY A 165 37.23 22.88 -18.33
N VAL A 166 36.49 23.02 -19.43
CA VAL A 166 35.53 22.04 -19.95
C VAL A 166 36.15 21.32 -21.15
N GLN A 167 35.98 20.00 -21.26
CA GLN A 167 36.34 19.26 -22.48
C GLN A 167 35.55 19.78 -23.67
N THR A 168 36.21 19.80 -24.83
CA THR A 168 35.53 20.00 -26.10
C THR A 168 34.59 18.82 -26.39
N CYS A 169 33.54 19.05 -27.19
CA CYS A 169 32.62 17.97 -27.56
C CYS A 169 33.33 16.80 -28.26
N GLU A 170 34.39 17.07 -29.02
CA GLU A 170 35.21 16.04 -29.66
C GLU A 170 35.91 15.16 -28.62
N GLU A 171 36.56 15.76 -27.61
CA GLU A 171 37.22 15.00 -26.54
C GLU A 171 36.22 14.17 -25.72
N THR A 172 35.06 14.74 -25.36
CA THR A 172 34.03 14.02 -24.59
C THR A 172 33.51 12.80 -25.35
N LEU A 173 33.25 12.95 -26.65
CA LEU A 173 32.75 11.86 -27.51
C LEU A 173 33.84 10.85 -27.86
N GLU A 174 35.09 11.28 -28.07
CA GLU A 174 36.24 10.40 -28.32
C GLU A 174 36.54 9.53 -27.10
N HIS A 175 36.59 10.13 -25.91
CA HIS A 175 36.86 9.40 -24.66
C HIS A 175 35.65 8.60 -24.16
N ALA A 176 34.43 8.92 -24.62
CA ALA A 176 33.16 8.43 -24.08
C ALA A 176 33.10 8.56 -22.54
N SER A 177 33.71 9.61 -22.00
CA SER A 177 33.74 9.88 -20.57
C SER A 177 34.03 11.35 -20.27
N GLY A 178 33.52 11.85 -19.15
CA GLY A 178 33.66 13.25 -18.75
C GLY A 178 33.11 13.53 -17.35
N SER A 179 33.37 14.74 -16.86
CA SER A 179 32.76 15.29 -15.65
C SER A 179 31.40 15.94 -15.94
N CYS A 180 30.67 16.39 -14.91
CA CYS A 180 29.34 16.99 -15.09
C CYS A 180 29.32 18.18 -16.07
N ARG A 181 30.33 19.06 -15.98
CA ARG A 181 30.52 20.18 -16.91
C ARG A 181 30.76 19.74 -18.36
N ASP A 182 31.41 18.60 -18.58
CA ASP A 182 31.74 18.12 -19.93
C ASP A 182 30.48 17.56 -20.62
N SER A 183 29.71 16.75 -19.90
CA SER A 183 28.43 16.21 -20.40
C SER A 183 27.37 17.31 -20.59
N ALA A 184 27.29 18.27 -19.66
CA ALA A 184 26.38 19.40 -19.76
C ALA A 184 26.68 20.25 -21.00
N TRP A 185 27.96 20.54 -21.26
CA TRP A 185 28.36 21.32 -22.43
C TRP A 185 28.11 20.58 -23.74
N LEU A 186 28.39 19.26 -23.78
CA LEU A 186 28.04 18.43 -24.92
C LEU A 186 26.53 18.49 -25.23
N LEU A 187 25.67 18.39 -24.21
CA LEU A 187 24.22 18.47 -24.41
C LEU A 187 23.78 19.86 -24.91
N VAL A 188 24.38 20.95 -24.40
CA VAL A 188 24.12 22.32 -24.89
C VAL A 188 24.45 22.45 -26.38
N GLU A 189 25.64 21.99 -26.80
CA GLU A 189 26.04 22.08 -28.21
C GLU A 189 25.20 21.17 -29.12
N VAL A 190 24.83 19.97 -28.65
CA VAL A 190 23.87 19.11 -29.36
C VAL A 190 22.55 19.84 -29.58
N PHE A 191 21.97 20.45 -28.54
CA PHE A 191 20.72 21.21 -28.67
C PHE A 191 20.81 22.34 -29.70
N ARG A 192 21.89 23.12 -29.65
CA ARG A 192 22.12 24.21 -30.60
C ARG A 192 22.20 23.73 -32.04
N HIS A 193 22.95 22.65 -32.28
CA HIS A 193 23.07 22.05 -33.61
C HIS A 193 21.77 21.44 -34.14
N ILE A 194 20.81 21.13 -33.26
CA ILE A 194 19.51 20.62 -33.66
C ILE A 194 18.43 21.71 -33.73
N GLY A 195 18.78 22.97 -33.49
CA GLY A 195 17.90 24.14 -33.63
C GLY A 195 17.20 24.55 -32.33
N LEU A 196 17.60 24.02 -31.18
CA LEU A 196 17.05 24.37 -29.88
C LEU A 196 18.00 25.32 -29.13
N ALA A 197 17.46 26.41 -28.60
CA ALA A 197 18.21 27.37 -27.80
C ALA A 197 18.58 26.73 -26.45
N ALA A 198 19.87 26.70 -26.14
CA ALA A 198 20.38 26.05 -24.93
C ALA A 198 21.45 26.90 -24.21
N ARG A 199 21.52 26.72 -22.89
CA ARG A 199 22.49 27.41 -22.02
C ARG A 199 23.12 26.46 -21.01
N PHE A 200 24.34 26.77 -20.64
CA PHE A 200 25.11 26.06 -19.62
C PHE A 200 24.74 26.59 -18.23
N VAL A 201 24.56 25.69 -17.27
CA VAL A 201 24.25 26.04 -15.89
C VAL A 201 25.35 25.54 -14.97
N SER A 202 25.86 26.43 -14.12
CA SER A 202 26.70 26.08 -12.97
C SER A 202 25.90 26.31 -11.70
N GLY A 203 25.87 25.33 -10.81
CA GLY A 203 25.04 25.35 -9.62
C GLY A 203 25.53 24.48 -8.47
N TYR A 204 24.72 24.39 -7.43
CA TYR A 204 24.85 23.31 -6.45
C TYR A 204 23.91 22.17 -6.81
N LEU A 205 24.36 20.95 -6.57
CA LEU A 205 23.51 19.77 -6.51
C LEU A 205 23.44 19.31 -5.06
N ILE A 206 22.23 19.19 -4.53
CA ILE A 206 21.95 18.55 -3.24
C ILE A 206 21.17 17.28 -3.52
N GLN A 207 21.68 16.14 -3.05
CA GLN A 207 20.97 14.87 -3.12
C GLN A 207 20.85 14.30 -1.71
N LEU A 208 19.61 14.08 -1.28
CA LEU A 208 19.33 13.50 0.02
C LEU A 208 19.23 11.98 -0.10
N ALA A 209 19.70 11.28 0.93
CA ALA A 209 19.49 9.84 1.04
C ALA A 209 17.98 9.56 1.14
N PRO A 210 17.44 8.66 0.29
CA PRO A 210 16.03 8.31 0.36
C PRO A 210 15.72 7.58 1.67
N ASP A 211 14.51 7.75 2.19
CA ASP A 211 14.08 7.08 3.41
C ASP A 211 13.96 5.56 3.26
N VAL A 212 13.43 5.16 2.10
CA VAL A 212 13.17 3.77 1.75
C VAL A 212 13.91 3.48 0.45
N LYS A 213 14.64 2.37 0.42
CA LYS A 213 15.32 1.94 -0.80
C LYS A 213 14.27 1.57 -1.85
N PRO A 214 14.35 2.14 -3.07
CA PRO A 214 13.41 1.79 -4.12
C PRO A 214 13.56 0.31 -4.51
N LEU A 215 12.46 -0.32 -4.92
CA LEU A 215 12.47 -1.70 -5.42
C LEU A 215 13.10 -1.78 -6.82
N ASP A 216 12.85 -0.75 -7.64
CA ASP A 216 13.38 -0.63 -9.00
C ASP A 216 14.04 0.74 -9.23
N GLY A 217 14.94 0.81 -10.20
CA GLY A 217 15.63 2.05 -10.57
C GLY A 217 16.88 2.35 -9.74
N PRO A 218 17.46 3.54 -9.87
CA PRO A 218 18.68 3.91 -9.16
C PRO A 218 18.40 4.05 -7.65
N VAL A 219 19.25 3.44 -6.83
CA VAL A 219 19.12 3.42 -5.35
C VAL A 219 19.20 4.83 -4.72
N GLY A 220 19.72 5.82 -5.47
CA GLY A 220 20.04 7.15 -4.93
C GLY A 220 21.33 7.13 -4.11
N PRO A 221 21.70 8.25 -3.46
CA PRO A 221 22.89 8.31 -2.64
C PRO A 221 22.69 7.56 -1.31
N SER A 222 23.75 6.92 -0.78
CA SER A 222 23.70 6.21 0.50
C SER A 222 23.69 7.13 1.72
N GLN A 223 24.06 8.39 1.53
CA GLN A 223 24.10 9.45 2.54
C GLN A 223 23.78 10.78 1.88
N ASP A 224 23.37 11.78 2.65
CA ASP A 224 23.17 13.12 2.11
C ASP A 224 24.49 13.64 1.54
N PHE A 225 24.40 14.20 0.33
CA PHE A 225 25.56 14.64 -0.43
C PHE A 225 25.27 15.96 -1.12
N THR A 226 26.32 16.78 -1.25
CA THR A 226 26.27 18.00 -2.04
C THR A 226 27.60 18.27 -2.72
N ASP A 227 27.55 18.86 -3.91
CA ASP A 227 28.71 19.29 -4.67
C ASP A 227 28.36 20.49 -5.58
N LEU A 228 29.39 21.14 -6.11
CA LEU A 228 29.25 21.97 -7.30
C LEU A 228 28.93 21.08 -8.49
N HIS A 229 27.92 21.49 -9.26
CA HIS A 229 27.42 20.70 -10.38
C HIS A 229 27.12 21.55 -11.59
N ALA A 230 27.04 20.91 -12.75
CA ALA A 230 26.70 21.56 -13.99
C ALA A 230 25.69 20.73 -14.79
N TRP A 231 24.76 21.41 -15.45
CA TRP A 231 23.72 20.81 -16.29
C TRP A 231 23.38 21.74 -17.46
N ALA A 232 22.53 21.28 -18.37
CA ALA A 232 22.07 22.06 -19.52
C ALA A 232 20.65 22.55 -19.29
N GLU A 233 20.34 23.74 -19.79
CA GLU A 233 18.95 24.21 -19.90
C GLU A 233 18.59 24.46 -21.36
N VAL A 234 17.38 24.06 -21.75
CA VAL A 234 16.80 24.28 -23.08
C VAL A 234 15.59 25.20 -22.99
N TYR A 235 15.45 26.15 -23.92
CA TYR A 235 14.28 27.03 -23.97
C TYR A 235 13.18 26.41 -24.83
N LEU A 236 12.00 26.23 -24.26
CA LEU A 236 10.82 25.72 -24.94
C LEU A 236 9.70 26.77 -24.91
N PRO A 237 9.07 27.12 -26.05
CA PRO A 237 7.88 27.98 -26.07
C PRO A 237 6.79 27.46 -25.13
N GLY A 238 6.20 28.35 -24.32
CA GLY A 238 5.22 28.01 -23.29
C GLY A 238 5.83 27.62 -21.94
N ALA A 239 6.94 26.86 -21.93
CA ALA A 239 7.55 26.34 -20.70
C ALA A 239 8.71 27.19 -20.17
N GLY A 240 9.39 27.94 -21.03
CA GLY A 240 10.60 28.69 -20.69
C GLY A 240 11.85 27.81 -20.63
N TRP A 241 12.78 28.13 -19.73
CA TRP A 241 14.03 27.39 -19.54
C TRP A 241 13.82 26.15 -18.69
N ILE A 242 14.09 24.97 -19.26
CA ILE A 242 13.94 23.67 -18.60
C ILE A 242 15.30 22.98 -18.46
N GLY A 243 15.63 22.53 -17.26
CA GLY A 243 16.92 21.91 -16.94
C GLY A 243 16.96 20.40 -17.19
N LEU A 244 18.04 19.93 -17.79
CA LEU A 244 18.35 18.53 -18.06
C LEU A 244 19.76 18.22 -17.59
N ASP A 245 19.88 17.17 -16.80
CA ASP A 245 21.15 16.69 -16.28
C ASP A 245 21.60 15.42 -17.02
N PRO A 246 22.55 15.51 -17.96
CA PRO A 246 23.03 14.38 -18.72
C PRO A 246 23.91 13.42 -17.91
N THR A 247 24.26 13.74 -16.66
CA THR A 247 24.98 12.82 -15.78
C THR A 247 24.04 11.82 -15.11
N SER A 248 22.83 12.26 -14.76
CA SER A 248 21.78 11.42 -14.17
C SER A 248 20.79 10.90 -15.20
N GLY A 249 20.69 11.54 -16.37
CA GLY A 249 19.68 11.23 -17.38
C GLY A 249 18.29 11.75 -17.01
N LEU A 250 18.19 12.59 -15.97
CA LEU A 250 16.95 13.14 -15.43
C LEU A 250 16.83 14.64 -15.72
N PHE A 251 15.61 15.16 -15.60
CA PHE A 251 15.39 16.60 -15.58
C PHE A 251 15.83 17.18 -14.23
N ALA A 252 16.21 18.45 -14.22
CA ALA A 252 16.63 19.15 -13.01
C ALA A 252 15.44 19.30 -12.04
N GLY A 253 15.63 18.83 -10.80
CA GLY A 253 14.65 18.87 -9.72
C GLY A 253 15.02 19.86 -8.62
N GLU A 254 14.46 19.67 -7.42
CA GLU A 254 14.69 20.55 -6.25
C GLU A 254 16.14 20.55 -5.74
N GLY A 255 16.91 19.51 -6.04
CA GLY A 255 18.34 19.40 -5.76
C GLY A 255 19.21 20.33 -6.60
N HIS A 256 18.73 20.78 -7.75
CA HIS A 256 19.50 21.58 -8.71
C HIS A 256 19.29 23.07 -8.45
N ILE A 257 20.22 23.68 -7.70
CA ILE A 257 20.16 25.10 -7.32
C ILE A 257 21.06 25.90 -8.28
N PRO A 258 20.51 26.60 -9.30
CA PRO A 258 21.32 27.35 -10.25
C PRO A 258 22.01 28.53 -9.56
N LEU A 259 23.29 28.75 -9.88
CA LEU A 259 24.06 29.90 -9.40
C LEU A 259 24.34 30.87 -10.56
N ALA A 260 24.76 30.32 -11.71
CA ALA A 260 24.97 31.09 -12.94
C ALA A 260 24.51 30.29 -14.17
N THR A 261 23.73 30.94 -15.04
CA THR A 261 23.29 30.38 -16.33
C THR A 261 23.79 31.25 -17.47
N THR A 262 24.50 30.66 -18.43
CA THR A 262 25.22 31.42 -19.47
C THR A 262 25.22 30.69 -20.81
N PRO A 263 25.37 31.42 -21.94
CA PRO A 263 25.52 30.78 -23.24
C PRO A 263 26.90 30.09 -23.42
N SER A 264 27.91 30.39 -22.61
CA SER A 264 29.19 29.66 -22.64
C SER A 264 29.75 29.39 -21.24
N PRO A 265 30.44 28.26 -21.03
CA PRO A 265 30.82 27.77 -19.71
C PRO A 265 31.86 28.68 -19.02
N GLU A 266 32.69 29.40 -19.79
CA GLU A 266 33.72 30.29 -19.23
C GLU A 266 33.10 31.44 -18.42
N LEU A 267 31.89 31.87 -18.79
CA LEU A 267 31.14 32.91 -18.09
C LEU A 267 30.43 32.39 -16.83
N ALA A 268 30.29 31.07 -16.68
CA ALA A 268 29.66 30.43 -15.53
C ALA A 268 30.67 29.98 -14.45
N ALA A 269 31.97 30.22 -14.65
CA ALA A 269 32.99 29.82 -13.68
C ALA A 269 32.67 30.34 -12.26
N PRO A 270 32.65 29.47 -11.23
CA PRO A 270 32.29 29.84 -9.86
C PRO A 270 33.12 30.99 -9.29
N VAL A 271 34.40 31.03 -9.66
CA VAL A 271 35.34 32.12 -9.39
C VAL A 271 36.11 32.42 -10.65
N SER A 272 36.20 33.70 -11.03
CA SER A 272 37.06 34.13 -12.13
C SER A 272 37.84 35.41 -11.78
N GLY A 273 39.07 35.52 -12.27
CA GLY A 273 39.95 36.66 -12.02
C GLY A 273 41.41 36.28 -12.26
N LEU A 274 42.28 37.30 -12.35
CA LEU A 274 43.71 37.09 -12.56
C LEU A 274 44.46 37.12 -11.23
N VAL A 275 45.44 36.23 -11.08
CA VAL A 275 46.37 36.18 -9.95
C VAL A 275 47.79 36.31 -10.48
N SER A 276 48.66 36.94 -9.68
CA SER A 276 50.10 36.99 -9.99
C SER A 276 50.67 35.55 -10.05
N PRO A 277 51.65 35.25 -10.94
CA PRO A 277 52.21 33.90 -11.03
C PRO A 277 52.65 33.37 -9.66
N SER A 278 52.18 32.18 -9.27
CA SER A 278 52.46 31.53 -7.98
C SER A 278 52.16 30.04 -8.08
N ARG A 279 52.67 29.26 -7.13
CA ARG A 279 52.14 27.91 -6.89
C ARG A 279 50.96 28.02 -5.95
N VAL A 280 49.89 27.29 -6.24
CA VAL A 280 48.66 27.30 -5.46
C VAL A 280 48.34 25.90 -4.96
N GLU A 281 48.13 25.78 -3.67
CA GLU A 281 47.47 24.63 -3.05
C GLU A 281 45.97 24.96 -2.97
N PHE A 282 45.16 24.05 -3.48
CA PHE A 282 43.70 24.21 -3.56
C PHE A 282 43.03 23.25 -2.58
N HIS A 283 42.25 23.80 -1.66
CA HIS A 283 41.41 23.04 -0.76
C HIS A 283 39.94 23.37 -1.00
N HIS A 284 39.11 22.34 -1.08
CA HIS A 284 37.69 22.46 -1.27
C HIS A 284 36.96 21.51 -0.32
N GLU A 285 35.94 22.01 0.33
CA GLU A 285 35.12 21.30 1.30
C GLU A 285 33.66 21.70 1.11
N MET A 286 32.79 20.69 1.04
CA MET A 286 31.35 20.87 1.01
C MET A 286 30.67 19.87 1.92
N SER A 287 29.64 20.32 2.62
CA SER A 287 28.79 19.47 3.45
C SER A 287 27.35 19.94 3.44
N VAL A 288 26.42 19.01 3.57
CA VAL A 288 25.00 19.29 3.76
C VAL A 288 24.54 18.67 5.07
N THR A 289 23.64 19.34 5.77
CA THR A 289 23.05 18.84 7.01
C THR A 289 21.56 19.15 7.03
N ARG A 290 20.73 18.15 7.33
CA ARG A 290 19.30 18.36 7.60
C ARG A 290 19.17 19.10 8.93
N ILE A 291 18.64 20.33 8.88
CA ILE A 291 18.46 21.16 10.09
C ILE A 291 17.02 21.16 10.59
N HIS A 292 16.08 20.75 9.73
CA HIS A 292 14.67 20.58 10.07
C HIS A 292 14.04 19.55 9.14
N GLU A 293 13.28 18.63 9.70
CA GLU A 293 12.51 17.64 8.96
C GLU A 293 11.08 17.66 9.49
N ASP A 294 10.12 17.97 8.62
CA ASP A 294 8.71 17.78 8.96
C ASP A 294 8.42 16.27 9.16
N PRO A 295 7.48 15.90 10.05
CA PRO A 295 7.02 14.52 10.18
C PRO A 295 6.57 13.98 8.83
N ARG A 296 7.05 12.79 8.46
CA ARG A 296 6.74 12.16 7.16
C ARG A 296 6.44 10.68 7.33
N VAL A 297 5.58 10.18 6.46
CA VAL A 297 5.09 8.79 6.51
C VAL A 297 6.13 7.74 6.13
N THR A 298 7.09 8.11 5.28
CA THR A 298 8.18 7.24 4.81
C THR A 298 9.25 6.98 5.88
N LYS A 299 9.40 7.90 6.84
CA LYS A 299 10.29 7.76 8.01
C LYS A 299 9.64 8.43 9.22
N PRO A 300 8.63 7.78 9.83
CA PRO A 300 7.75 8.42 10.81
C PRO A 300 8.44 8.73 12.15
N TYR A 301 9.49 7.99 12.49
CA TYR A 301 10.15 8.09 13.80
C TYR A 301 11.66 8.11 13.67
N SER A 302 12.31 8.90 14.53
CA SER A 302 13.74 8.74 14.78
C SER A 302 14.02 7.39 15.48
N ASP A 303 15.27 6.94 15.46
CA ASP A 303 15.66 5.71 16.15
C ASP A 303 15.47 5.81 17.68
N SER A 304 15.64 7.01 18.25
CA SER A 304 15.39 7.26 19.67
C SER A 304 13.90 7.16 20.02
N GLN A 305 13.03 7.80 19.23
CA GLN A 305 11.57 7.72 19.41
C GLN A 305 11.09 6.27 19.29
N TRP A 306 11.59 5.54 18.29
CA TRP A 306 11.21 4.14 18.12
C TRP A 306 11.67 3.26 19.30
N THR A 307 12.86 3.51 19.83
CA THR A 307 13.35 2.80 21.03
C THR A 307 12.46 3.04 22.24
N GLU A 308 11.99 4.28 22.44
CA GLU A 308 11.07 4.63 23.53
C GLU A 308 9.68 4.01 23.37
N ILE A 309 9.15 4.00 22.15
CA ILE A 309 7.88 3.33 21.81
C ILE A 309 7.96 1.84 22.16
N VAL A 310 9.05 1.17 21.74
CA VAL A 310 9.25 -0.25 22.02
C VAL A 310 9.38 -0.51 23.52
N ALA A 311 10.14 0.32 24.24
CA ALA A 311 10.31 0.18 25.69
C ALA A 311 9.00 0.41 26.48
N LEU A 312 8.13 1.33 26.04
CA LEU A 312 6.80 1.47 26.63
C LEU A 312 5.97 0.21 26.41
N GLY A 313 5.98 -0.35 25.20
CA GLY A 313 5.26 -1.58 24.92
C GLY A 313 5.72 -2.78 25.75
N ASP A 314 7.03 -2.92 25.98
CA ASP A 314 7.57 -3.97 26.86
C ASP A 314 7.03 -3.84 28.30
N ARG A 315 7.04 -2.62 28.85
CA ARG A 315 6.50 -2.34 30.19
C ARG A 315 4.98 -2.61 30.26
N VAL A 316 4.22 -2.23 29.24
CA VAL A 316 2.78 -2.54 29.18
C VAL A 316 2.57 -4.05 29.18
N ASP A 317 3.42 -4.81 28.51
CA ASP A 317 3.36 -6.27 28.48
C ASP A 317 3.63 -6.90 29.86
N GLU A 318 4.62 -6.37 30.59
CA GLU A 318 4.89 -6.77 31.99
C GLU A 318 3.66 -6.55 32.89
N GLU A 319 2.96 -5.42 32.73
CA GLU A 319 1.74 -5.12 33.48
C GLU A 319 0.56 -6.03 33.10
N LEU A 320 0.37 -6.30 31.81
CA LEU A 320 -0.67 -7.22 31.33
C LEU A 320 -0.44 -8.65 31.84
N ALA A 321 0.82 -9.09 31.90
CA ALA A 321 1.19 -10.38 32.48
C ALA A 321 0.93 -10.42 33.99
N ALA A 322 1.34 -9.38 34.72
CA ALA A 322 1.11 -9.26 36.16
C ALA A 322 -0.40 -9.21 36.51
N GLY A 323 -1.21 -8.62 35.63
CA GLY A 323 -2.67 -8.53 35.77
C GLY A 323 -3.45 -9.75 35.28
N ASP A 324 -2.78 -10.82 34.83
CA ASP A 324 -3.38 -12.02 34.19
C ASP A 324 -4.41 -11.65 33.11
N VAL A 325 -4.10 -10.68 32.24
CA VAL A 325 -5.05 -10.21 31.22
C VAL A 325 -5.22 -11.22 30.09
N ARG A 326 -4.16 -11.98 29.74
CA ARG A 326 -4.13 -12.98 28.66
C ARG A 326 -4.54 -12.42 27.28
N LEU A 327 -4.16 -11.16 27.03
CA LEU A 327 -4.45 -10.47 25.78
C LEU A 327 -3.69 -11.10 24.62
N THR A 328 -4.41 -11.39 23.53
CA THR A 328 -3.85 -11.58 22.21
C THR A 328 -4.30 -10.45 21.29
N MET A 329 -3.42 -10.07 20.36
CA MET A 329 -3.71 -9.06 19.34
C MET A 329 -3.38 -9.60 17.95
N GLY A 330 -4.30 -9.44 17.02
CA GLY A 330 -4.11 -9.71 15.61
C GLY A 330 -4.62 -8.54 14.77
N GLY A 331 -4.63 -8.72 13.46
CA GLY A 331 -5.20 -7.73 12.57
C GLY A 331 -5.49 -8.26 11.18
N GLU A 332 -6.19 -7.42 10.41
CA GLU A 332 -6.56 -7.66 9.02
C GLU A 332 -5.96 -6.55 8.13
N PRO A 333 -4.61 -6.40 8.06
CA PRO A 333 -3.97 -5.45 7.15
C PRO A 333 -4.28 -5.76 5.69
N THR A 334 -4.43 -4.70 4.90
CA THR A 334 -4.77 -4.79 3.49
C THR A 334 -3.68 -4.19 2.61
N PHE A 335 -3.52 -4.74 1.42
CA PHE A 335 -2.45 -4.41 0.49
C PHE A 335 -2.97 -4.26 -0.95
N VAL A 336 -2.29 -3.43 -1.73
CA VAL A 336 -2.55 -3.23 -3.17
C VAL A 336 -1.28 -3.32 -4.00
N SER A 337 -1.39 -3.55 -5.31
CA SER A 337 -0.23 -3.58 -6.20
C SER A 337 0.51 -2.24 -6.21
N ILE A 338 1.85 -2.27 -6.16
CA ILE A 338 2.69 -1.09 -6.38
C ILE A 338 2.78 -0.75 -7.88
N ASP A 339 2.58 -1.75 -8.75
CA ASP A 339 2.79 -1.63 -10.20
C ASP A 339 1.58 -1.11 -10.96
N ASP A 340 0.40 -1.37 -10.40
CA ASP A 340 -0.88 -1.10 -11.05
C ASP A 340 -1.91 -0.81 -9.96
N MET A 341 -1.78 0.35 -9.30
CA MET A 341 -2.74 0.77 -8.27
C MET A 341 -4.13 1.08 -8.85
N ASP A 342 -4.21 1.29 -10.17
CA ASP A 342 -5.38 1.82 -10.88
C ASP A 342 -6.24 0.71 -11.50
N GLY A 343 -5.68 -0.49 -11.70
CA GLY A 343 -6.41 -1.63 -12.25
C GLY A 343 -7.68 -1.96 -11.47
N ASP A 344 -8.68 -2.50 -12.17
CA ASP A 344 -10.00 -2.81 -11.60
C ASP A 344 -9.91 -3.73 -10.37
N GLU A 345 -8.98 -4.70 -10.37
CA GLU A 345 -8.75 -5.63 -9.25
C GLU A 345 -8.25 -4.94 -7.96
N TRP A 346 -7.76 -3.70 -8.08
CA TRP A 346 -7.26 -2.87 -6.98
C TRP A 346 -8.19 -1.71 -6.64
N ASN A 347 -9.29 -1.51 -7.36
CA ASN A 347 -10.26 -0.44 -7.06
C ASN A 347 -11.69 -0.93 -6.82
N THR A 348 -12.16 -1.91 -7.58
CA THR A 348 -13.57 -2.32 -7.56
C THR A 348 -13.76 -3.84 -7.52
N ALA A 349 -12.99 -4.57 -8.31
CA ALA A 349 -13.12 -6.01 -8.42
C ALA A 349 -12.44 -6.72 -7.24
N ALA A 350 -13.07 -7.80 -6.77
CA ALA A 350 -12.47 -8.65 -5.75
C ALA A 350 -11.34 -9.52 -6.32
N MET A 351 -11.52 -9.99 -7.56
CA MET A 351 -10.62 -10.90 -8.25
C MET A 351 -9.93 -10.18 -9.40
N GLY A 352 -8.83 -10.75 -9.88
CA GLY A 352 -8.17 -10.26 -11.06
C GLY A 352 -6.97 -11.11 -11.45
N PRO A 353 -6.34 -10.78 -12.59
CA PRO A 353 -5.32 -11.63 -13.21
C PRO A 353 -4.04 -11.72 -12.37
N ARG A 354 -3.66 -10.68 -11.62
CA ARG A 354 -2.39 -10.65 -10.87
C ARG A 354 -2.57 -10.90 -9.39
N LYS A 355 -3.74 -10.57 -8.82
CA LYS A 355 -3.98 -10.69 -7.37
C LYS A 355 -3.71 -12.10 -6.83
N ARG A 356 -4.07 -13.15 -7.59
CA ARG A 356 -3.85 -14.54 -7.20
C ARG A 356 -2.35 -14.89 -7.09
N GLY A 357 -1.56 -14.55 -8.11
CA GLY A 357 -0.12 -14.82 -8.12
C GLY A 357 0.61 -14.07 -7.00
N LEU A 358 0.32 -12.77 -6.82
CA LEU A 358 0.90 -11.95 -5.75
C LEU A 358 0.55 -12.47 -4.35
N ALA A 359 -0.69 -12.93 -4.15
CA ALA A 359 -1.12 -13.52 -2.88
C ALA A 359 -0.39 -14.84 -2.58
N ALA A 360 -0.17 -15.68 -3.59
CA ALA A 360 0.56 -16.93 -3.43
C ALA A 360 2.05 -16.69 -3.14
N GLU A 361 2.69 -15.74 -3.83
CA GLU A 361 4.08 -15.35 -3.55
C GLU A 361 4.21 -14.78 -2.13
N LEU A 362 3.31 -13.88 -1.73
CA LEU A 362 3.30 -13.32 -0.38
C LEU A 362 3.15 -14.44 0.66
N LEU A 363 2.20 -15.36 0.46
CA LEU A 363 2.02 -16.48 1.39
C LEU A 363 3.25 -17.39 1.46
N GLY A 364 3.93 -17.62 0.33
CA GLY A 364 5.19 -18.36 0.29
C GLY A 364 6.28 -17.71 1.15
N ARG A 365 6.49 -16.40 1.01
CA ARG A 365 7.44 -15.64 1.84
C ARG A 365 7.03 -15.62 3.31
N LEU A 366 5.74 -15.47 3.60
CA LEU A 366 5.21 -15.51 4.97
C LEU A 366 5.46 -16.87 5.63
N ARG A 367 5.34 -17.97 4.88
CA ARG A 367 5.67 -19.32 5.37
C ARG A 367 7.14 -19.41 5.75
N GLU A 368 8.05 -18.91 4.91
CA GLU A 368 9.50 -18.97 5.21
C GLU A 368 9.87 -18.27 6.53
N VAL A 369 9.19 -17.18 6.86
CA VAL A 369 9.48 -16.40 8.08
C VAL A 369 8.71 -16.90 9.30
N PHE A 370 7.41 -17.13 9.18
CA PHE A 370 6.54 -17.42 10.34
C PHE A 370 6.27 -18.90 10.57
N ALA A 371 6.38 -19.72 9.52
CA ALA A 371 5.96 -21.10 9.55
C ALA A 371 6.90 -22.01 8.71
N PRO A 372 8.21 -22.10 9.03
CA PRO A 372 9.09 -23.07 8.38
C PRO A 372 8.48 -24.47 8.51
N GLY A 373 8.30 -25.16 7.39
CA GLY A 373 7.62 -26.46 7.36
C GLY A 373 6.09 -26.40 7.52
N GLY A 374 5.47 -25.23 7.41
CA GLY A 374 4.02 -25.06 7.39
C GLY A 374 3.37 -25.60 6.11
N LEU A 375 2.09 -25.95 6.19
CA LEU A 375 1.26 -26.39 5.07
C LEU A 375 0.68 -25.19 4.34
N LEU A 376 0.92 -25.07 3.04
CA LEU A 376 0.19 -24.15 2.15
C LEU A 376 -1.09 -24.83 1.64
N HIS A 377 -2.24 -24.22 1.94
CA HIS A 377 -3.56 -24.70 1.57
C HIS A 377 -4.27 -23.68 0.67
N PHE A 378 -4.72 -24.11 -0.51
CA PHE A 378 -5.31 -23.27 -1.56
C PHE A 378 -6.83 -23.50 -1.63
N GLY A 379 -7.58 -22.92 -0.69
CA GLY A 379 -9.00 -23.19 -0.51
C GLY A 379 -9.94 -22.19 -1.20
N GLN A 380 -11.24 -22.40 -0.97
CA GLN A 380 -12.32 -21.46 -1.31
C GLN A 380 -12.64 -20.55 -0.11
N GLY A 381 -12.86 -19.27 -0.39
CA GLY A 381 -13.23 -18.21 0.54
C GLY A 381 -14.72 -17.94 0.58
N LYS A 382 -15.11 -16.70 0.91
CA LYS A 382 -16.53 -16.29 0.96
C LYS A 382 -17.13 -16.28 -0.46
N TRP A 383 -18.42 -16.62 -0.54
CA TRP A 383 -19.21 -16.54 -1.76
C TRP A 383 -20.28 -15.47 -1.58
N TYR A 384 -20.25 -14.42 -2.39
CA TYR A 384 -21.21 -13.32 -2.31
C TYR A 384 -22.33 -13.46 -3.35
N PRO A 385 -23.57 -13.04 -3.03
CA PRO A 385 -24.66 -13.06 -4.00
C PRO A 385 -24.31 -12.29 -5.28
N GLY A 386 -24.48 -12.94 -6.43
CA GLY A 386 -24.16 -12.36 -7.75
C GLY A 386 -22.78 -12.76 -8.30
N GLU A 387 -21.89 -13.35 -7.48
CA GLU A 387 -20.65 -13.97 -7.97
C GLU A 387 -20.94 -15.41 -8.43
N SER A 388 -20.30 -15.84 -9.52
CA SER A 388 -20.48 -17.19 -10.10
C SER A 388 -19.80 -18.29 -9.27
N LEU A 389 -18.70 -17.96 -8.60
CA LEU A 389 -17.86 -18.85 -7.83
C LEU A 389 -17.46 -18.20 -6.51
N PRO A 390 -17.20 -19.00 -5.46
CA PRO A 390 -16.54 -18.50 -4.27
C PRO A 390 -15.14 -17.98 -4.64
N ARG A 391 -14.73 -16.91 -3.96
CA ARG A 391 -13.37 -16.35 -4.10
C ARG A 391 -12.32 -17.35 -3.61
N TRP A 392 -11.04 -17.19 -3.96
CA TRP A 392 -9.99 -18.04 -3.38
C TRP A 392 -9.62 -17.60 -1.96
N ALA A 393 -9.05 -18.49 -1.16
CA ALA A 393 -8.49 -18.19 0.15
C ALA A 393 -7.25 -19.04 0.38
N PHE A 394 -6.09 -18.38 0.52
CA PHE A 394 -4.83 -19.08 0.72
C PHE A 394 -4.45 -19.03 2.18
N THR A 395 -4.14 -20.18 2.77
CA THR A 395 -3.86 -20.29 4.20
C THR A 395 -2.57 -21.06 4.41
N CYS A 396 -1.69 -20.56 5.28
CA CYS A 396 -0.56 -21.33 5.78
C CYS A 396 -0.87 -21.81 7.20
N TYR A 397 -0.83 -23.12 7.43
CA TYR A 397 -1.02 -23.74 8.75
C TYR A 397 0.31 -24.22 9.32
N TRP A 398 0.52 -24.14 10.63
CA TRP A 398 1.70 -24.71 11.29
C TRP A 398 1.42 -25.10 12.74
N ARG A 399 2.27 -26.00 13.27
CA ARG A 399 2.15 -26.50 14.64
C ARG A 399 2.84 -25.56 15.62
N THR A 400 2.23 -25.41 16.79
CA THR A 400 2.78 -24.64 17.91
C THR A 400 3.97 -25.31 18.60
N ASP A 401 4.16 -26.61 18.40
CA ASP A 401 5.31 -27.38 18.93
C ASP A 401 6.56 -27.31 18.05
N GLY A 402 6.49 -26.62 16.90
CA GLY A 402 7.61 -26.45 15.96
C GLY A 402 7.85 -27.63 15.02
N GLU A 403 7.08 -28.71 15.12
CA GLU A 403 7.16 -29.82 14.17
C GLU A 403 6.55 -29.41 12.81
N PRO A 404 7.13 -29.85 11.68
CA PRO A 404 6.63 -29.51 10.35
C PRO A 404 5.30 -30.20 10.04
N LEU A 405 4.39 -29.48 9.38
CA LEU A 405 3.24 -30.09 8.69
C LEU A 405 3.63 -30.58 7.30
N TRP A 406 4.60 -29.92 6.66
CA TRP A 406 5.11 -30.23 5.32
C TRP A 406 6.63 -30.08 5.30
N ASN A 407 7.36 -31.16 5.00
CA ASN A 407 8.82 -31.24 5.15
C ASN A 407 9.59 -30.63 3.97
N ASP A 408 9.22 -31.00 2.75
CA ASP A 408 9.97 -30.63 1.54
C ASP A 408 9.24 -29.51 0.78
N PRO A 409 9.74 -28.27 0.83
CA PRO A 409 9.11 -27.14 0.14
C PRO A 409 9.09 -27.32 -1.38
N LEU A 410 9.97 -28.14 -1.97
CA LEU A 410 9.99 -28.40 -3.41
C LEU A 410 8.81 -29.25 -3.88
N LEU A 411 8.10 -29.91 -2.96
CA LEU A 411 6.90 -30.69 -3.25
C LEU A 411 5.62 -29.87 -3.23
N VAL A 412 5.69 -28.58 -2.87
CA VAL A 412 4.57 -27.65 -3.06
C VAL A 412 4.67 -27.09 -4.47
N ALA A 413 3.67 -27.35 -5.31
CA ALA A 413 3.67 -26.85 -6.67
C ALA A 413 3.51 -25.32 -6.71
N ASP A 414 4.23 -24.69 -7.64
CA ASP A 414 4.08 -23.26 -7.96
C ASP A 414 2.75 -23.02 -8.71
N VAL A 415 1.99 -22.03 -8.25
CA VAL A 415 0.69 -21.67 -8.83
C VAL A 415 0.78 -21.06 -10.23
N GLU A 416 1.94 -20.56 -10.65
CA GLU A 416 2.17 -19.98 -11.98
C GLU A 416 2.90 -20.94 -12.94
N HIS A 417 3.52 -22.02 -12.42
CA HIS A 417 4.30 -22.95 -13.23
C HIS A 417 3.48 -24.12 -13.79
N ASP A 418 3.55 -24.35 -15.10
CA ASP A 418 2.96 -25.52 -15.77
C ASP A 418 3.98 -26.68 -15.78
N TYR A 419 3.71 -27.74 -15.00
CA TYR A 419 4.56 -28.94 -14.91
C TYR A 419 4.23 -29.98 -16.00
N GLY A 420 3.22 -29.74 -16.84
CA GLY A 420 2.74 -30.67 -17.86
C GLY A 420 1.95 -31.85 -17.33
N PHE A 421 1.51 -31.84 -16.06
CA PHE A 421 0.75 -32.95 -15.47
C PHE A 421 -0.69 -33.00 -16.01
N GLY A 422 -1.10 -34.17 -16.48
CA GLY A 422 -2.44 -34.44 -16.99
C GLY A 422 -3.18 -35.51 -16.20
N THR A 423 -4.27 -36.02 -16.79
CA THR A 423 -5.13 -37.03 -16.16
C THR A 423 -4.38 -38.34 -15.85
N ASN A 424 -3.36 -38.71 -16.61
CA ASN A 424 -2.59 -39.94 -16.35
C ASN A 424 -1.73 -39.81 -15.08
N GLU A 425 -1.09 -38.65 -14.90
CA GLU A 425 -0.29 -38.34 -13.71
C GLU A 425 -1.18 -38.27 -12.47
N ALA A 426 -2.37 -37.66 -12.59
CA ALA A 426 -3.37 -37.65 -11.52
C ALA A 426 -3.82 -39.07 -11.12
N LEU A 427 -4.02 -39.98 -12.09
CA LEU A 427 -4.34 -41.38 -11.81
C LEU A 427 -3.19 -42.09 -11.08
N SER A 428 -1.97 -41.96 -11.60
CA SER A 428 -0.77 -42.55 -11.00
C SER A 428 -0.57 -42.08 -9.56
N PHE A 429 -0.78 -40.78 -9.30
CA PHE A 429 -0.72 -40.21 -7.96
C PHE A 429 -1.82 -40.78 -7.06
N ALA A 430 -3.07 -40.83 -7.54
CA ALA A 430 -4.20 -41.34 -6.77
C ALA A 430 -4.03 -42.84 -6.40
N GLU A 431 -3.55 -43.67 -7.33
CA GLU A 431 -3.25 -45.08 -7.09
C GLU A 431 -2.17 -45.25 -6.01
N ALA A 432 -1.08 -44.50 -6.12
CA ALA A 432 0.01 -44.55 -5.15
C ALA A 432 -0.42 -44.05 -3.75
N LEU A 433 -1.32 -43.06 -3.68
CA LEU A 433 -1.89 -42.58 -2.43
C LEU A 433 -2.83 -43.61 -1.80
N ALA A 434 -3.66 -44.28 -2.60
CA ALA A 434 -4.57 -45.33 -2.12
C ALA A 434 -3.82 -46.54 -1.55
N ASP A 435 -2.69 -46.94 -2.17
CA ASP A 435 -1.82 -47.99 -1.64
C ASP A 435 -1.19 -47.57 -0.31
N ARG A 436 -0.71 -46.32 -0.21
CA ARG A 436 -0.05 -45.80 0.99
C ARG A 436 -0.99 -45.67 2.20
N LEU A 437 -2.28 -45.42 1.94
CA LEU A 437 -3.32 -45.39 2.97
C LEU A 437 -3.84 -46.80 3.34
N ASP A 438 -3.35 -47.87 2.69
CA ASP A 438 -3.79 -49.27 2.85
C ASP A 438 -5.31 -49.46 2.63
N VAL A 439 -5.88 -48.67 1.70
CA VAL A 439 -7.31 -48.76 1.39
C VAL A 439 -7.60 -49.45 0.06
N GLY A 440 -6.58 -49.73 -0.75
CA GLY A 440 -6.68 -50.50 -1.99
C GLY A 440 -7.20 -49.73 -3.20
N ARG A 441 -6.51 -49.88 -4.35
CA ARG A 441 -6.78 -49.15 -5.61
C ARG A 441 -8.17 -49.40 -6.20
N GLN A 442 -8.80 -50.54 -5.90
CA GLN A 442 -10.11 -50.90 -6.41
C GLN A 442 -11.23 -49.92 -6.01
N HIS A 443 -10.99 -49.08 -4.99
CA HIS A 443 -11.94 -48.09 -4.53
C HIS A 443 -11.81 -46.72 -5.24
N LEU A 444 -10.85 -46.54 -6.14
CA LEU A 444 -10.72 -45.33 -6.94
C LEU A 444 -11.81 -45.26 -8.01
N ILE A 445 -12.48 -44.11 -8.07
CA ILE A 445 -13.57 -43.86 -9.00
C ILE A 445 -13.19 -42.68 -9.90
N ALA A 446 -13.15 -42.91 -11.21
CA ALA A 446 -12.98 -41.83 -12.17
C ALA A 446 -14.26 -40.97 -12.24
N ALA A 447 -14.10 -39.65 -12.09
CA ALA A 447 -15.17 -38.68 -12.20
C ALA A 447 -15.14 -37.96 -13.56
N TYR A 448 -16.31 -37.70 -14.13
CA TYR A 448 -16.50 -37.13 -15.45
C TYR A 448 -17.46 -35.94 -15.42
N GLU A 449 -17.31 -35.03 -16.38
CA GLU A 449 -18.35 -34.03 -16.67
C GLU A 449 -19.63 -34.72 -17.18
N ASP A 450 -20.82 -34.23 -16.79
CA ASP A 450 -22.09 -34.79 -17.25
C ASP A 450 -22.41 -34.35 -18.70
N PRO A 451 -22.35 -35.26 -19.69
CA PRO A 451 -22.61 -34.89 -21.09
C PRO A 451 -24.01 -34.32 -21.30
N LEU A 452 -25.02 -34.78 -20.54
CA LEU A 452 -26.40 -34.32 -20.72
C LEU A 452 -26.58 -32.87 -20.27
N ALA A 453 -25.88 -32.47 -19.19
CA ALA A 453 -25.90 -31.10 -18.70
C ALA A 453 -25.28 -30.13 -19.72
N TYR A 454 -24.14 -30.51 -20.32
CA TYR A 454 -23.46 -29.66 -21.31
C TYR A 454 -24.12 -29.68 -22.69
N ILE A 455 -24.72 -30.79 -23.14
CA ILE A 455 -25.56 -30.83 -24.36
C ILE A 455 -26.79 -29.93 -24.20
N HIS A 456 -27.38 -29.90 -23.00
CA HIS A 456 -28.51 -29.00 -22.74
C HIS A 456 -28.08 -27.53 -22.85
N LYS A 457 -26.91 -27.16 -22.31
CA LYS A 457 -26.34 -25.82 -22.45
C LYS A 457 -25.98 -25.46 -23.90
N GLU A 458 -25.35 -26.38 -24.62
CA GLU A 458 -25.04 -26.21 -26.06
C GLU A 458 -26.31 -25.92 -26.88
N ARG A 459 -27.41 -26.64 -26.61
CA ARG A 459 -28.70 -26.39 -27.28
C ARG A 459 -29.32 -25.03 -26.98
N GLN A 460 -28.95 -24.39 -25.87
CA GLN A 460 -29.41 -23.05 -25.53
C GLN A 460 -28.60 -21.95 -26.22
N LEU A 461 -27.45 -22.29 -26.83
CA LEU A 461 -26.66 -21.35 -27.61
C LEU A 461 -27.41 -20.92 -28.88
N PRO A 462 -27.25 -19.66 -29.34
CA PRO A 462 -27.77 -19.23 -30.63
C PRO A 462 -27.23 -20.10 -31.77
N PHE A 463 -28.04 -20.33 -32.82
CA PHE A 463 -27.71 -21.27 -33.91
C PHE A 463 -26.39 -20.95 -34.67
N ASN A 464 -25.87 -19.73 -34.52
CA ASN A 464 -24.65 -19.22 -35.16
C ASN A 464 -23.45 -19.16 -34.22
N VAL A 465 -23.54 -19.77 -33.03
CA VAL A 465 -22.49 -19.76 -31.99
C VAL A 465 -21.95 -21.18 -31.82
N ASP A 466 -20.67 -21.35 -32.10
CA ASP A 466 -19.93 -22.61 -31.89
C ASP A 466 -19.47 -22.70 -30.42
N PRO A 467 -19.77 -23.78 -29.66
CA PRO A 467 -19.28 -23.97 -28.29
C PRO A 467 -17.77 -23.77 -28.10
N GLU A 468 -16.94 -24.13 -29.08
CA GLU A 468 -15.48 -23.96 -29.02
C GLU A 468 -15.03 -22.51 -29.33
N HIS A 469 -15.81 -21.77 -30.12
CA HIS A 469 -15.53 -20.41 -30.58
C HIS A 469 -16.73 -19.48 -30.33
N ASN A 470 -17.26 -19.49 -29.10
CA ASN A 470 -18.49 -18.79 -28.77
C ASN A 470 -18.26 -17.30 -28.40
N THR A 471 -19.19 -16.44 -28.83
CA THR A 471 -19.26 -15.02 -28.44
C THR A 471 -20.38 -14.80 -27.42
N LEU A 472 -20.39 -15.57 -26.34
CA LEU A 472 -21.32 -15.34 -25.23
C LEU A 472 -21.01 -14.02 -24.51
N ASP A 473 -22.06 -13.36 -24.03
CA ASP A 473 -21.95 -12.14 -23.24
C ASP A 473 -21.31 -12.40 -21.86
N ASP A 474 -21.45 -13.61 -21.31
CA ASP A 474 -20.81 -14.07 -20.08
C ASP A 474 -19.42 -14.68 -20.40
N PRO A 475 -18.31 -14.01 -20.01
CA PRO A 475 -16.95 -14.48 -20.29
C PRO A 475 -16.59 -15.78 -19.57
N GLU A 476 -17.16 -16.04 -18.39
CA GLU A 476 -16.84 -17.21 -17.57
C GLU A 476 -17.56 -18.45 -18.07
N GLU A 477 -18.84 -18.31 -18.43
CA GLU A 477 -19.58 -19.41 -19.06
C GLU A 477 -18.95 -19.81 -20.40
N ARG A 478 -18.47 -18.82 -21.18
CA ARG A 478 -17.68 -19.06 -22.39
C ARG A 478 -16.44 -19.90 -22.10
N GLU A 479 -15.63 -19.49 -21.14
CA GLU A 479 -14.36 -20.17 -20.82
C GLU A 479 -14.62 -21.58 -20.26
N ARG A 480 -15.67 -21.77 -19.47
CA ARG A 480 -16.11 -23.08 -18.99
C ARG A 480 -16.47 -24.02 -20.13
N LEU A 481 -17.33 -23.58 -21.06
CA LEU A 481 -17.72 -24.40 -22.22
C LEU A 481 -16.48 -24.74 -23.06
N ARG A 482 -15.64 -23.75 -23.37
CA ARG A 482 -14.39 -23.96 -24.10
C ARG A 482 -13.50 -25.01 -23.44
N ARG A 483 -13.31 -24.94 -22.11
CA ARG A 483 -12.50 -25.89 -21.33
C ARG A 483 -13.08 -27.30 -21.33
N VAL A 484 -14.38 -27.45 -21.13
CA VAL A 484 -15.05 -28.77 -21.08
C VAL A 484 -15.03 -29.45 -22.45
N PHE A 485 -15.36 -28.72 -23.52
CA PHE A 485 -15.37 -29.27 -24.88
C PHE A 485 -13.96 -29.57 -25.40
N SER A 486 -12.97 -28.71 -25.15
CA SER A 486 -11.57 -28.95 -25.55
C SER A 486 -10.93 -30.15 -24.84
N ARG A 487 -11.30 -30.43 -23.59
CA ARG A 487 -10.87 -31.65 -22.85
C ARG A 487 -11.56 -32.93 -23.34
N GLY A 488 -12.78 -32.79 -23.87
CA GLY A 488 -13.65 -33.87 -24.27
C GLY A 488 -14.43 -34.51 -23.11
N LEU A 489 -15.72 -34.74 -23.30
CA LEU A 489 -16.65 -35.29 -22.30
C LEU A 489 -16.38 -36.77 -21.92
N GLY A 490 -15.53 -37.47 -22.68
CA GLY A 490 -15.13 -38.85 -22.40
C GLY A 490 -13.87 -38.99 -21.54
N THR A 491 -13.19 -37.89 -21.22
CA THR A 491 -11.95 -37.88 -20.43
C THR A 491 -12.28 -37.69 -18.95
N ALA A 492 -11.62 -38.43 -18.05
CA ALA A 492 -11.81 -38.25 -16.61
C ALA A 492 -11.31 -36.86 -16.18
N THR A 493 -12.16 -36.14 -15.43
CA THR A 493 -11.87 -34.82 -14.86
C THR A 493 -10.91 -34.96 -13.68
N GLY A 494 -11.12 -35.97 -12.83
CA GLY A 494 -10.30 -36.31 -11.67
C GLY A 494 -10.66 -37.67 -11.10
N PHE A 495 -9.97 -38.07 -10.03
CA PHE A 495 -10.13 -39.36 -9.37
C PHE A 495 -10.60 -39.17 -7.93
N VAL A 496 -11.59 -39.97 -7.53
CA VAL A 496 -12.27 -39.87 -6.24
C VAL A 496 -11.96 -41.13 -5.44
N LEU A 497 -11.45 -40.95 -4.23
CA LEU A 497 -11.20 -41.99 -3.25
C LEU A 497 -12.12 -41.76 -2.05
N PRO A 498 -13.25 -42.49 -1.93
CA PRO A 498 -14.05 -42.47 -0.71
C PRO A 498 -13.16 -42.80 0.49
N LEU A 499 -13.10 -41.93 1.49
CA LEU A 499 -12.16 -42.07 2.59
C LEU A 499 -12.78 -41.58 3.90
N ALA A 500 -12.78 -42.45 4.91
CA ALA A 500 -13.17 -42.12 6.27
C ALA A 500 -12.20 -42.73 7.27
N ARG A 501 -12.15 -42.14 8.48
CA ARG A 501 -11.39 -42.66 9.60
C ARG A 501 -12.31 -43.52 10.47
N VAL A 502 -11.87 -44.73 10.82
CA VAL A 502 -12.60 -45.63 11.73
C VAL A 502 -11.76 -45.98 12.94
N TYR A 503 -12.39 -45.97 14.10
CA TYR A 503 -11.76 -46.23 15.40
C TYR A 503 -12.15 -47.62 15.88
N GLY A 504 -11.31 -48.61 15.54
CA GLY A 504 -11.52 -50.02 15.89
C GLY A 504 -10.80 -50.45 17.17
N LYS A 505 -10.91 -51.75 17.52
CA LYS A 505 -10.20 -52.34 18.67
C LYS A 505 -8.67 -52.31 18.52
N ASP A 506 -8.18 -52.32 17.28
CA ASP A 506 -6.76 -52.32 16.93
C ASP A 506 -6.18 -50.92 16.74
N GLY A 507 -6.98 -49.87 17.02
CA GLY A 507 -6.60 -48.47 16.84
C GLY A 507 -7.32 -47.78 15.67
N PRO A 508 -6.96 -46.53 15.39
CA PRO A 508 -7.53 -45.77 14.28
C PRO A 508 -6.94 -46.26 12.94
N ALA A 509 -7.79 -46.48 11.94
CA ALA A 509 -7.40 -46.91 10.61
C ALA A 509 -8.18 -46.15 9.54
N TRP A 510 -7.58 -45.97 8.35
CA TRP A 510 -8.28 -45.45 7.19
C TRP A 510 -9.15 -46.54 6.56
N GLN A 511 -10.37 -46.19 6.19
CA GLN A 511 -11.28 -47.08 5.50
C GLN A 511 -11.79 -46.41 4.23
N SER A 512 -11.85 -47.19 3.15
CA SER A 512 -12.52 -46.82 1.91
C SER A 512 -13.70 -47.74 1.62
N GLY A 513 -14.52 -47.39 0.64
CA GLY A 513 -15.66 -48.20 0.21
C GLY A 513 -16.07 -47.86 -1.22
N LEU A 514 -16.66 -48.83 -1.91
CA LEU A 514 -17.19 -48.64 -3.25
C LEU A 514 -18.50 -47.84 -3.20
N TRP A 515 -18.58 -46.74 -3.94
CA TRP A 515 -19.85 -46.05 -4.16
C TRP A 515 -20.69 -46.82 -5.18
N MET A 516 -21.88 -47.23 -4.77
CA MET A 516 -22.87 -47.85 -5.65
C MET A 516 -23.60 -46.76 -6.43
N LEU A 517 -23.16 -46.51 -7.66
CA LEU A 517 -23.72 -45.47 -8.54
C LEU A 517 -24.89 -46.03 -9.36
N ARG A 518 -25.90 -45.18 -9.63
CA ARG A 518 -27.00 -45.53 -10.56
C ARG A 518 -26.53 -45.54 -12.02
N ALA A 519 -25.59 -44.66 -12.36
CA ALA A 519 -24.97 -44.58 -13.68
C ALA A 519 -23.68 -45.41 -13.72
N LYS A 520 -23.23 -45.77 -14.93
CA LYS A 520 -21.94 -46.48 -15.12
C LYS A 520 -20.71 -45.65 -14.74
N HIS A 521 -20.84 -44.33 -14.74
CA HIS A 521 -19.78 -43.37 -14.42
C HIS A 521 -20.23 -42.41 -13.31
N LEU A 522 -19.27 -41.87 -12.56
CA LEU A 522 -19.50 -40.80 -11.60
C LEU A 522 -19.54 -39.47 -12.35
N PHE A 523 -20.73 -38.88 -12.49
CA PHE A 523 -20.89 -37.57 -13.11
C PHE A 523 -20.88 -36.47 -12.05
N LEU A 524 -20.08 -35.43 -12.29
CA LEU A 524 -19.93 -34.29 -11.40
C LEU A 524 -21.11 -33.33 -11.54
N VAL A 525 -21.47 -32.66 -10.44
CA VAL A 525 -22.35 -31.48 -10.50
C VAL A 525 -21.66 -30.42 -11.36
N PRO A 526 -22.29 -29.86 -12.41
CA PRO A 526 -21.64 -28.90 -13.30
C PRO A 526 -21.16 -27.63 -12.57
N GLY A 527 -19.96 -27.14 -12.89
CA GLY A 527 -19.39 -25.91 -12.30
C GLY A 527 -17.86 -25.88 -12.37
N ASP A 528 -17.24 -24.81 -11.87
CA ASP A 528 -15.76 -24.64 -11.95
C ASP A 528 -15.03 -24.88 -10.62
N SER A 529 -15.78 -25.21 -9.55
CA SER A 529 -15.18 -25.62 -8.28
C SER A 529 -14.35 -26.91 -8.43
N PRO A 530 -13.38 -27.16 -7.54
CA PRO A 530 -12.69 -28.45 -7.45
C PRO A 530 -13.62 -29.66 -7.50
N VAL A 531 -13.12 -30.77 -8.07
CA VAL A 531 -13.85 -32.05 -8.15
C VAL A 531 -14.48 -32.46 -6.81
N GLY A 532 -13.76 -32.29 -5.70
CA GLY A 532 -14.24 -32.62 -4.36
C GLY A 532 -15.49 -31.87 -3.89
N PHE A 533 -15.70 -30.62 -4.32
CA PHE A 533 -16.92 -29.86 -4.02
C PHE A 533 -18.08 -30.16 -4.97
N ARG A 534 -17.82 -30.87 -6.07
CA ARG A 534 -18.80 -31.18 -7.13
C ARG A 534 -19.30 -32.62 -7.09
N LEU A 535 -19.01 -33.37 -6.03
CA LEU A 535 -19.41 -34.76 -5.89
C LEU A 535 -20.92 -34.87 -5.61
N PRO A 536 -21.67 -35.73 -6.33
CA PRO A 536 -23.13 -35.87 -6.17
C PRO A 536 -23.48 -36.74 -4.94
N LEU A 537 -23.07 -36.31 -3.74
CA LEU A 537 -23.22 -37.09 -2.49
C LEU A 537 -24.67 -37.45 -2.14
N GLU A 538 -25.64 -36.65 -2.60
CA GLU A 538 -27.08 -36.92 -2.42
C GLU A 538 -27.58 -38.13 -3.23
N SER A 539 -26.87 -38.51 -4.29
CA SER A 539 -27.21 -39.67 -5.13
C SER A 539 -26.83 -41.01 -4.49
N LEU A 540 -26.02 -41.00 -3.43
CA LEU A 540 -25.58 -42.19 -2.71
C LEU A 540 -26.70 -42.72 -1.77
N PRO A 541 -26.73 -44.04 -1.47
CA PRO A 541 -27.73 -44.63 -0.58
C PRO A 541 -27.84 -43.87 0.76
N ALA A 542 -29.05 -43.75 1.31
CA ALA A 542 -29.27 -43.09 2.60
C ALA A 542 -28.41 -43.75 3.70
N GLY A 543 -27.59 -42.95 4.38
CA GLY A 543 -26.64 -43.41 5.40
C GLY A 543 -26.43 -42.30 6.44
N ARG A 544 -25.63 -42.57 7.48
CA ARG A 544 -25.29 -41.56 8.49
C ARG A 544 -24.57 -40.38 7.82
N THR A 545 -25.02 -39.18 8.12
CA THR A 545 -24.30 -37.94 7.79
C THR A 545 -23.02 -37.88 8.62
N PHE A 546 -21.91 -37.48 7.97
CA PHE A 546 -20.69 -37.17 8.69
C PHE A 546 -20.91 -35.87 9.46
N GLU A 547 -21.14 -35.96 10.76
CA GLU A 547 -21.25 -34.81 11.65
C GLU A 547 -19.92 -34.63 12.38
N VAL A 548 -19.23 -33.53 12.08
CA VAL A 548 -18.12 -33.07 12.90
C VAL A 548 -18.72 -32.39 14.13
N PHE A 549 -18.66 -33.06 15.28
CA PHE A 549 -19.00 -32.41 16.53
C PHE A 549 -17.86 -31.48 16.93
N PRO A 550 -18.11 -30.18 17.12
CA PRO A 550 -17.08 -29.29 17.64
C PRO A 550 -16.64 -29.80 19.01
N VAL A 551 -15.35 -30.10 19.15
CA VAL A 551 -14.75 -30.44 20.44
C VAL A 551 -14.92 -29.24 21.35
N ASP A 552 -15.37 -29.46 22.59
CA ASP A 552 -15.52 -28.38 23.57
C ASP A 552 -14.17 -27.65 23.71
N PRO A 553 -14.10 -26.33 23.43
CA PRO A 553 -12.88 -25.54 23.54
C PRO A 553 -12.18 -25.64 24.91
N LEU A 554 -12.90 -26.05 25.95
CA LEU A 554 -12.41 -26.23 27.32
C LEU A 554 -11.82 -27.63 27.59
N SER A 555 -11.83 -28.54 26.61
CA SER A 555 -11.29 -29.90 26.76
C SER A 555 -9.76 -29.93 26.82
N ALA A 556 -9.18 -30.94 27.48
CA ALA A 556 -7.73 -31.17 27.48
C ALA A 556 -7.26 -31.76 26.14
N TRP A 557 -6.18 -31.22 25.58
CA TRP A 557 -5.63 -31.63 24.28
C TRP A 557 -4.33 -32.42 24.48
N PRO A 558 -4.26 -33.72 24.14
CA PRO A 558 -2.99 -34.46 24.13
C PRO A 558 -2.02 -33.84 23.09
N PRO A 559 -0.71 -34.12 23.09
CA PRO A 559 0.17 -33.69 22.00
C PRO A 559 -0.27 -34.24 20.64
N LEU A 560 -0.06 -33.48 19.56
CA LEU A 560 -0.23 -34.03 18.21
C LEU A 560 0.88 -35.06 18.03
N GLY A 561 0.54 -36.30 17.63
CA GLY A 561 1.53 -37.35 17.43
C GLY A 561 2.66 -36.88 16.50
N PRO A 562 3.90 -37.40 16.67
CA PRO A 562 4.95 -37.18 15.69
C PRO A 562 4.47 -37.71 14.34
N ARG A 563 4.83 -37.00 13.26
CA ARG A 563 4.58 -37.50 11.92
C ARG A 563 5.33 -38.82 11.76
N SER A 564 4.62 -39.93 11.84
CA SER A 564 5.23 -41.24 11.63
C SER A 564 5.29 -41.46 10.12
N PRO A 565 6.48 -41.60 9.50
CA PRO A 565 6.54 -42.13 8.15
C PRO A 565 5.87 -43.50 8.20
N VAL A 566 4.86 -43.72 7.35
CA VAL A 566 4.24 -45.03 7.21
C VAL A 566 5.35 -45.99 6.78
N PRO A 567 5.56 -47.15 7.47
CA PRO A 567 6.72 -47.99 7.22
C PRO A 567 6.86 -48.36 5.74
N GLU A 568 8.04 -48.11 5.15
CA GLU A 568 8.39 -48.67 3.84
C GLU A 568 8.32 -50.20 3.94
N ASP A 569 7.39 -50.79 3.18
CA ASP A 569 7.39 -52.23 2.98
C ASP A 569 8.67 -52.58 2.20
N ASN A 570 9.61 -53.26 2.87
CA ASN A 570 10.97 -53.59 2.42
C ASN A 570 11.03 -54.57 1.22
N ALA A 571 10.11 -54.49 0.26
CA ALA A 571 10.09 -55.36 -0.92
C ALA A 571 10.81 -54.77 -2.15
N THR A 572 11.11 -53.47 -2.17
CA THR A 572 11.72 -52.79 -3.34
C THR A 572 13.23 -52.55 -3.23
N ALA A 573 13.84 -52.72 -2.04
CA ALA A 573 15.27 -52.49 -1.82
C ALA A 573 16.20 -53.52 -2.50
N GLU A 574 15.71 -54.71 -2.88
CA GLU A 574 16.53 -55.74 -3.54
C GLU A 574 16.70 -55.57 -5.05
N LEU A 575 15.95 -54.66 -5.70
CA LEU A 575 16.09 -54.38 -7.14
C LEU A 575 17.13 -53.29 -7.46
N ALA A 576 17.60 -52.53 -6.46
CA ALA A 576 18.55 -51.44 -6.65
C ALA A 576 20.04 -51.86 -6.60
N ALA A 577 20.34 -53.12 -6.21
CA ALA A 577 21.71 -53.58 -6.01
C ALA A 577 22.08 -54.77 -6.92
N GLY A 578 22.29 -54.52 -8.22
CA GLY A 578 22.75 -55.57 -9.14
C GLY A 578 23.32 -55.03 -10.46
N ARG A 579 24.64 -55.15 -10.62
CA ARG A 579 25.51 -54.60 -11.69
C ARG A 579 25.26 -55.16 -13.10
N ILE A 580 25.93 -54.50 -14.07
CA ILE A 580 26.25 -54.87 -15.48
C ILE A 580 25.25 -54.25 -16.47
N GLY A 581 25.59 -53.51 -17.52
CA GLY A 581 26.83 -53.34 -18.28
C GLY A 581 26.44 -53.10 -19.75
N VAL A 582 27.13 -52.16 -20.41
CA VAL A 582 26.90 -51.69 -21.79
C VAL A 582 26.77 -52.82 -22.83
N ARG A 583 25.72 -52.83 -23.67
CA ARG A 583 25.82 -53.02 -25.15
C ARG A 583 24.49 -53.03 -25.91
N ALA A 584 24.47 -52.20 -26.96
CA ALA A 584 24.02 -52.47 -28.33
C ALA A 584 22.65 -53.12 -28.59
N THR A 585 21.78 -52.27 -29.12
CA THR A 585 20.63 -52.57 -29.97
C THR A 585 20.97 -53.48 -31.15
N THR A 586 20.36 -54.66 -31.22
CA THR A 586 19.92 -55.32 -32.46
C THR A 586 19.08 -56.54 -32.08
N GLY A 587 17.87 -56.65 -32.64
CA GLY A 587 17.08 -57.89 -32.61
C GLY A 587 15.94 -57.95 -31.59
N ARG A 588 14.87 -57.15 -31.79
CA ARG A 588 13.52 -57.45 -31.25
C ARG A 588 12.44 -57.18 -32.30
N GLN A 589 12.55 -57.90 -33.41
CA GLN A 589 11.49 -58.06 -34.42
C GLN A 589 10.95 -59.51 -34.44
N GLN A 590 11.02 -60.23 -33.30
CA GLN A 590 10.56 -61.62 -33.19
C GLN A 590 10.00 -62.00 -31.81
N ALA A 591 9.62 -61.01 -30.99
CA ALA A 591 8.91 -61.20 -29.71
C ALA A 591 7.60 -60.39 -29.64
N ARG A 592 7.08 -59.97 -30.80
CA ARG A 592 5.77 -59.30 -30.94
C ARG A 592 4.66 -60.25 -31.42
N ASP A 593 5.00 -61.46 -31.87
CA ASP A 593 4.03 -62.41 -32.42
C ASP A 593 3.67 -63.58 -31.50
N ALA A 594 4.22 -63.65 -30.27
CA ALA A 594 3.95 -64.74 -29.31
C ALA A 594 3.12 -64.33 -28.07
N ILE A 595 2.74 -63.06 -27.93
CA ILE A 595 1.84 -62.58 -26.85
C ILE A 595 0.40 -62.43 -27.37
N ASN A 596 0.19 -62.47 -28.69
CA ASN A 596 -1.11 -62.23 -29.33
C ASN A 596 -2.02 -63.48 -29.42
N GLU A 597 -1.61 -64.63 -28.86
CA GLU A 597 -2.43 -65.86 -28.79
C GLU A 597 -2.84 -66.30 -27.38
N LYS A 598 -2.34 -65.65 -26.31
CA LYS A 598 -2.81 -65.93 -24.93
C LYS A 598 -3.86 -64.96 -24.39
N SER A 599 -4.05 -63.80 -25.01
CA SER A 599 -5.09 -62.83 -24.60
C SER A 599 -6.47 -63.05 -25.24
N LYS A 600 -6.64 -64.09 -26.08
CA LYS A 600 -7.93 -64.45 -26.71
C LYS A 600 -8.68 -65.60 -26.02
N ARG A 601 -8.31 -65.98 -24.78
CA ARG A 601 -9.00 -67.05 -24.02
C ARG A 601 -9.37 -66.72 -22.57
N GLN A 602 -9.40 -65.45 -22.21
CA GLN A 602 -10.00 -65.00 -20.94
C GLN A 602 -10.99 -63.85 -21.13
N GLU A 603 -11.65 -63.79 -22.29
CA GLU A 603 -12.97 -63.20 -22.43
C GLU A 603 -14.01 -64.29 -22.12
N GLN A 604 -14.33 -64.44 -20.83
CA GLN A 604 -15.54 -65.08 -20.28
C GLN A 604 -15.27 -65.36 -18.80
N HIS A 605 -15.43 -64.34 -17.96
CA HIS A 605 -15.93 -64.54 -16.61
C HIS A 605 -17.03 -63.51 -16.38
N GLU A 606 -18.20 -64.04 -16.08
CA GLU A 606 -19.42 -63.34 -15.76
C GLU A 606 -19.17 -62.33 -14.64
N GLN A 607 -19.73 -61.12 -14.81
CA GLN A 607 -19.89 -60.19 -13.69
C GLN A 607 -20.70 -60.92 -12.60
N PRO A 608 -20.24 -60.95 -11.34
CA PRO A 608 -21.14 -61.35 -10.27
C PRO A 608 -22.32 -60.36 -10.24
N ALA A 609 -23.53 -60.90 -10.20
CA ALA A 609 -24.75 -60.10 -10.02
C ALA A 609 -24.59 -59.16 -8.81
N PRO A 610 -25.19 -57.96 -8.84
CA PRO A 610 -25.15 -57.05 -7.70
C PRO A 610 -25.69 -57.80 -6.46
N PRO A 611 -24.99 -57.81 -5.33
CA PRO A 611 -25.56 -58.35 -4.12
C PRO A 611 -26.86 -57.61 -3.81
N LEU A 612 -27.91 -58.38 -3.55
CA LEU A 612 -29.18 -57.90 -3.06
C LEU A 612 -28.94 -57.02 -1.81
N VAL A 613 -29.67 -55.91 -1.73
CA VAL A 613 -29.70 -54.99 -0.59
C VAL A 613 -29.83 -55.79 0.70
N GLY A 614 -28.78 -55.78 1.51
CA GLY A 614 -28.70 -56.52 2.75
C GLY A 614 -27.52 -56.05 3.59
N GLU A 615 -27.86 -55.31 4.65
CA GLU A 615 -27.21 -55.27 5.96
C GLU A 615 -25.67 -55.16 6.01
N GLY A 616 -25.16 -53.97 6.38
CA GLY A 616 -24.01 -53.88 7.28
C GLY A 616 -22.68 -53.31 6.78
N HIS A 617 -22.60 -52.65 5.62
CA HIS A 617 -21.38 -51.90 5.24
C HIS A 617 -21.56 -50.40 5.51
N ASP A 618 -20.73 -49.84 6.40
CA ASP A 618 -20.67 -48.40 6.68
C ASP A 618 -20.33 -47.64 5.38
N LEU A 619 -21.34 -46.95 4.82
CA LEU A 619 -21.18 -46.14 3.61
C LEU A 619 -20.29 -44.94 3.90
N VAL A 620 -19.09 -44.92 3.34
CA VAL A 620 -18.16 -43.79 3.39
C VAL A 620 -18.65 -42.66 2.48
N ARG A 621 -19.12 -41.55 3.07
CA ARG A 621 -19.68 -40.39 2.33
C ARG A 621 -18.68 -39.26 2.08
N THR A 622 -17.53 -39.26 2.75
CA THR A 622 -16.42 -38.33 2.54
C THR A 622 -15.47 -38.88 1.48
N ALA A 623 -14.79 -38.02 0.73
CA ALA A 623 -13.86 -38.46 -0.30
C ALA A 623 -12.67 -37.50 -0.47
N LEU A 624 -11.49 -38.08 -0.63
CA LEU A 624 -10.30 -37.41 -1.13
C LEU A 624 -10.32 -37.42 -2.65
N THR A 625 -9.94 -36.33 -3.30
CA THR A 625 -9.90 -36.30 -4.77
C THR A 625 -8.57 -35.80 -5.29
N VAL A 626 -8.12 -36.36 -6.42
CA VAL A 626 -6.91 -35.94 -7.12
C VAL A 626 -7.31 -35.45 -8.52
N GLU A 627 -6.94 -34.21 -8.84
CA GLU A 627 -7.33 -33.53 -10.07
C GLU A 627 -6.10 -32.92 -10.74
N ALA A 628 -5.93 -33.11 -12.05
CA ALA A 628 -4.97 -32.36 -12.84
C ALA A 628 -5.65 -31.11 -13.44
N ARG A 629 -5.13 -29.92 -13.12
CA ARG A 629 -5.61 -28.64 -13.69
C ARG A 629 -4.42 -27.78 -14.10
N GLU A 630 -4.44 -27.28 -15.33
CA GLU A 630 -3.43 -26.34 -15.84
C GLU A 630 -1.99 -26.84 -15.62
N GLY A 631 -1.77 -28.13 -15.90
CA GLY A 631 -0.46 -28.77 -15.76
C GLY A 631 -0.01 -29.09 -14.34
N LYS A 632 -0.87 -28.93 -13.33
CA LYS A 632 -0.57 -29.13 -11.90
C LYS A 632 -1.46 -30.21 -11.30
N ILE A 633 -0.97 -30.91 -10.27
CA ILE A 633 -1.75 -31.85 -9.48
C ILE A 633 -2.33 -31.16 -8.24
N PHE A 634 -3.64 -31.25 -8.09
CA PHE A 634 -4.38 -30.79 -6.91
C PHE A 634 -4.87 -31.99 -6.11
N VAL A 635 -4.65 -31.93 -4.80
CA VAL A 635 -5.13 -32.95 -3.84
C VAL A 635 -6.14 -32.29 -2.92
N PHE A 636 -7.40 -32.68 -3.09
CA PHE A 636 -8.52 -32.20 -2.30
C PHE A 636 -8.69 -33.06 -1.05
N LEU A 637 -8.52 -32.48 0.13
CA LEU A 637 -8.67 -33.17 1.40
C LEU A 637 -10.14 -33.18 1.86
N PRO A 638 -10.68 -34.34 2.28
CA PRO A 638 -12.01 -34.44 2.87
C PRO A 638 -12.06 -33.83 4.27
N PRO A 639 -13.26 -33.54 4.82
CA PRO A 639 -13.38 -33.19 6.22
C PRO A 639 -13.02 -34.40 7.10
N VAL A 640 -12.27 -34.15 8.16
CA VAL A 640 -11.84 -35.16 9.15
C VAL A 640 -12.26 -34.74 10.55
N ALA A 641 -12.34 -35.71 11.47
CA ALA A 641 -12.86 -35.46 12.82
C ALA A 641 -11.83 -34.80 13.75
N SER A 642 -10.53 -35.00 13.53
CA SER A 642 -9.47 -34.50 14.40
C SER A 642 -8.26 -33.95 13.62
N ALA A 643 -7.52 -33.02 14.22
CA ALA A 643 -6.29 -32.49 13.62
C ALA A 643 -5.20 -33.57 13.49
N SER A 644 -5.17 -34.56 14.38
CA SER A 644 -4.25 -35.70 14.28
C SER A 644 -4.48 -36.50 13.00
N ASP A 645 -5.75 -36.78 12.66
CA ASP A 645 -6.10 -37.49 11.42
C ASP A 645 -5.73 -36.65 10.19
N TYR A 646 -5.87 -35.32 10.27
CA TYR A 646 -5.47 -34.40 9.20
C TYR A 646 -3.96 -34.44 8.94
N VAL A 647 -3.15 -34.42 10.00
CA VAL A 647 -1.68 -34.50 9.91
C VAL A 647 -1.23 -35.83 9.29
N GLU A 648 -1.86 -36.94 9.68
CA GLU A 648 -1.53 -38.27 9.11
C GLU A 648 -1.90 -38.35 7.63
N LEU A 649 -3.07 -37.83 7.24
CA LEU A 649 -3.49 -37.79 5.85
C LEU A 649 -2.54 -36.92 5.01
N LEU A 650 -2.15 -35.77 5.53
CA LEU A 650 -1.21 -34.87 4.88
C LEU A 650 0.17 -35.53 4.69
N ALA A 651 0.63 -36.29 5.67
CA ALA A 651 1.86 -37.05 5.58
C ALA A 651 1.83 -38.06 4.43
N ALA A 652 0.72 -38.80 4.29
CA ALA A 652 0.54 -39.73 3.18
C ALA A 652 0.56 -39.01 1.81
N VAL A 653 -0.01 -37.81 1.72
CA VAL A 653 0.00 -37.01 0.48
C VAL A 653 1.42 -36.57 0.12
N GLU A 654 2.16 -35.99 1.06
CA GLU A 654 3.52 -35.53 0.78
C GLU A 654 4.48 -36.69 0.48
N ASP A 655 4.39 -37.80 1.20
CA ASP A 655 5.21 -39.00 0.95
C ASP A 655 4.90 -39.58 -0.45
N THR A 656 3.65 -39.45 -0.90
CA THR A 656 3.26 -39.80 -2.29
C THR A 656 3.88 -38.85 -3.30
N ALA A 657 3.82 -37.53 -3.05
CA ALA A 657 4.46 -36.52 -3.88
C ALA A 657 5.97 -36.73 -4.01
N ALA A 658 6.64 -37.05 -2.91
CA ALA A 658 8.07 -37.36 -2.88
C ALA A 658 8.40 -38.60 -3.72
N ALA A 659 7.65 -39.70 -3.52
CA ALA A 659 7.88 -40.95 -4.23
C ALA A 659 7.64 -40.84 -5.75
N GLN A 660 6.62 -40.07 -6.15
CA GLN A 660 6.27 -39.84 -7.55
C GLN A 660 7.07 -38.69 -8.19
N ARG A 661 7.78 -37.88 -7.40
CA ARG A 661 8.42 -36.62 -7.81
C ARG A 661 7.44 -35.66 -8.50
N MET A 662 6.23 -35.59 -7.95
CA MET A 662 5.15 -34.75 -8.45
C MET A 662 4.81 -33.73 -7.37
N PRO A 663 5.21 -32.45 -7.50
CA PRO A 663 4.77 -31.42 -6.59
C PRO A 663 3.25 -31.21 -6.73
N VAL A 664 2.60 -30.91 -5.61
CA VAL A 664 1.13 -30.83 -5.52
C VAL A 664 0.66 -29.53 -4.87
N LEU A 665 -0.58 -29.16 -5.16
CA LEU A 665 -1.32 -28.11 -4.45
C LEU A 665 -2.38 -28.78 -3.57
N VAL A 666 -2.34 -28.52 -2.27
CA VAL A 666 -3.31 -29.05 -1.31
C VAL A 666 -4.50 -28.09 -1.21
N GLU A 667 -5.71 -28.62 -1.36
CA GLU A 667 -6.96 -27.86 -1.27
C GLU A 667 -8.07 -28.66 -0.56
N GLY A 668 -9.28 -28.12 -0.52
CA GLY A 668 -10.44 -28.78 0.06
C GLY A 668 -10.80 -28.26 1.45
N TYR A 669 -11.12 -29.18 2.36
CA TYR A 669 -11.53 -28.81 3.72
C TYR A 669 -10.31 -28.46 4.58
N PRO A 670 -10.35 -27.36 5.34
CA PRO A 670 -9.27 -27.01 6.26
C PRO A 670 -9.18 -28.03 7.41
N PRO A 671 -8.05 -28.07 8.14
CA PRO A 671 -7.98 -28.85 9.38
C PRO A 671 -9.09 -28.39 10.35
N PRO A 672 -9.70 -29.33 11.11
CA PRO A 672 -10.64 -28.95 12.16
C PRO A 672 -9.96 -28.04 13.18
N PHE A 673 -10.74 -27.18 13.84
CA PHE A 673 -10.21 -26.24 14.83
C PHE A 673 -9.43 -26.98 15.91
N ASP A 674 -8.18 -26.55 16.12
CA ASP A 674 -7.28 -27.11 17.12
C ASP A 674 -6.33 -26.02 17.61
N PRO A 675 -6.25 -25.75 18.93
CA PRO A 675 -5.39 -24.70 19.48
C PRO A 675 -3.89 -24.96 19.26
N ARG A 676 -3.51 -26.20 18.92
CA ARG A 676 -2.12 -26.56 18.61
C ARG A 676 -1.70 -26.15 17.20
N LEU A 677 -2.63 -25.72 16.35
CA LEU A 677 -2.39 -25.24 14.99
C LEU A 677 -2.62 -23.73 14.90
N LYS A 678 -1.60 -22.99 14.45
CA LYS A 678 -1.72 -21.58 14.07
C LYS A 678 -1.93 -21.47 12.56
N HIS A 679 -2.48 -20.35 12.11
CA HIS A 679 -2.62 -20.08 10.69
C HIS A 679 -2.55 -18.59 10.36
N ILE A 680 -2.07 -18.29 9.14
CA ILE A 680 -2.12 -16.97 8.52
C ILE A 680 -2.86 -17.14 7.19
N LYS A 681 -3.76 -16.22 6.87
CA LYS A 681 -4.65 -16.34 5.72
C LYS A 681 -4.59 -15.09 4.85
N VAL A 682 -4.45 -15.29 3.55
CA VAL A 682 -4.40 -14.25 2.52
C VAL A 682 -5.64 -14.42 1.62
N THR A 683 -6.46 -13.37 1.54
CA THR A 683 -7.75 -13.40 0.83
C THR A 683 -7.93 -12.21 -0.11
N PRO A 684 -8.68 -12.38 -1.20
CA PRO A 684 -9.04 -11.30 -2.10
C PRO A 684 -10.31 -10.61 -1.62
N ASP A 685 -10.18 -9.32 -1.35
CA ASP A 685 -11.30 -8.43 -1.06
C ASP A 685 -11.45 -7.38 -2.18
N PRO A 686 -12.61 -6.74 -2.33
CA PRO A 686 -12.82 -5.74 -3.37
C PRO A 686 -11.75 -4.64 -3.28
N GLY A 687 -10.94 -4.52 -4.33
CA GLY A 687 -9.86 -3.54 -4.42
C GLY A 687 -8.61 -3.81 -3.57
N VAL A 688 -8.53 -4.89 -2.80
CA VAL A 688 -7.35 -5.20 -1.95
C VAL A 688 -7.05 -6.69 -1.84
N ILE A 689 -5.84 -7.02 -1.38
CA ILE A 689 -5.53 -8.29 -0.72
C ILE A 689 -5.61 -8.04 0.78
N GLU A 690 -6.36 -8.86 1.51
CA GLU A 690 -6.42 -8.84 2.97
C GLU A 690 -5.56 -9.98 3.54
N VAL A 691 -4.79 -9.69 4.58
CA VAL A 691 -4.00 -10.69 5.32
C VAL A 691 -4.53 -10.77 6.75
N ASN A 692 -5.14 -11.89 7.11
CA ASN A 692 -5.55 -12.19 8.47
C ASN A 692 -4.33 -12.76 9.22
N VAL A 693 -3.72 -11.92 10.06
CA VAL A 693 -2.49 -12.25 10.79
C VAL A 693 -2.82 -13.10 12.02
N HIS A 694 -2.01 -14.11 12.28
CA HIS A 694 -2.15 -14.93 13.49
C HIS A 694 -1.99 -14.08 14.76
N PRO A 695 -2.67 -14.42 15.87
CA PRO A 695 -2.61 -13.62 17.08
C PRO A 695 -1.20 -13.62 17.70
N ALA A 696 -0.71 -12.43 18.05
CA ALA A 696 0.49 -12.21 18.84
C ALA A 696 0.15 -12.16 20.35
N HIS A 697 1.00 -12.77 21.17
CA HIS A 697 0.84 -12.88 22.62
C HIS A 697 1.63 -11.81 23.38
N SER A 698 2.70 -11.29 22.78
CA SER A 698 3.56 -10.27 23.38
C SER A 698 3.69 -9.05 22.49
N TRP A 699 4.13 -7.93 23.09
CA TRP A 699 4.44 -6.73 22.32
C TRP A 699 5.54 -6.98 21.29
N ARG A 700 6.58 -7.75 21.64
CA ARG A 700 7.71 -8.06 20.75
C ARG A 700 7.29 -8.91 19.55
N GLU A 701 6.48 -9.94 19.79
CA GLU A 701 5.91 -10.76 18.70
C GLU A 701 5.05 -9.89 17.76
N LEU A 702 4.28 -8.94 18.29
CA LEU A 702 3.48 -8.03 17.46
C LEU A 702 4.34 -7.11 16.59
N VAL A 703 5.43 -6.58 17.14
CA VAL A 703 6.43 -5.77 16.41
C VAL A 703 7.06 -6.58 15.29
N ASP A 704 7.54 -7.78 15.58
CA ASP A 704 8.21 -8.66 14.62
C ASP A 704 7.24 -9.10 13.51
N ASN A 705 6.02 -9.50 13.87
CA ASN A 705 4.99 -9.90 12.91
C ASN A 705 4.60 -8.77 11.96
N THR A 706 4.32 -7.58 12.51
CA THR A 706 3.88 -6.43 11.71
C THR A 706 4.99 -5.92 10.79
N THR A 707 6.22 -5.78 11.31
CA THR A 707 7.35 -5.30 10.50
C THR A 707 7.73 -6.30 9.40
N SER A 708 7.73 -7.60 9.69
CA SER A 708 8.01 -8.64 8.69
C SER A 708 6.93 -8.67 7.61
N LEU A 709 5.64 -8.60 7.98
CA LEU A 709 4.56 -8.59 6.99
C LEU A 709 4.67 -7.40 6.02
N TYR A 710 4.93 -6.19 6.51
CA TYR A 710 5.08 -5.01 5.67
C TYR A 710 6.26 -5.15 4.70
N GLU A 711 7.41 -5.63 5.18
CA GLU A 711 8.59 -5.79 4.32
C GLU A 711 8.38 -6.90 3.29
N LEU A 712 7.81 -8.05 3.68
CA LEU A 712 7.53 -9.14 2.75
C LEU A 712 6.49 -8.74 1.69
N ALA A 713 5.44 -8.00 2.07
CA ALA A 713 4.48 -7.44 1.11
C ALA A 713 5.18 -6.51 0.12
N ARG A 714 6.03 -5.59 0.60
CA ARG A 714 6.82 -4.69 -0.24
C ARG A 714 7.70 -5.47 -1.22
N LEU A 715 8.39 -6.52 -0.76
CA LEU A 715 9.23 -7.38 -1.61
C LEU A 715 8.42 -8.17 -2.66
N THR A 716 7.14 -8.44 -2.40
CA THR A 716 6.17 -9.00 -3.36
C THR A 716 5.48 -7.91 -4.19
N ARG A 717 6.00 -6.68 -4.22
CA ARG A 717 5.43 -5.55 -4.98
C ARG A 717 4.02 -5.17 -4.55
N LEU A 718 3.70 -5.40 -3.27
CA LEU A 718 2.46 -4.97 -2.63
C LEU A 718 2.72 -3.80 -1.68
N GLY A 719 1.93 -2.74 -1.80
CA GLY A 719 1.98 -1.52 -1.02
C GLY A 719 0.80 -1.39 -0.05
N THR A 720 0.93 -0.46 0.89
CA THR A 720 -0.02 -0.22 1.98
C THR A 720 -0.79 1.10 1.82
N GLU A 721 -0.57 1.77 0.70
CA GLU A 721 -1.05 3.12 0.42
C GLU A 721 -1.50 3.25 -1.02
N LYS A 722 -2.31 4.27 -1.28
CA LYS A 722 -2.73 4.73 -2.60
C LYS A 722 -2.57 6.24 -2.69
N PHE A 723 -2.48 6.73 -3.91
CA PHE A 723 -2.57 8.15 -4.20
C PHE A 723 -3.90 8.45 -4.87
N MET A 724 -4.47 9.61 -4.57
CA MET A 724 -5.60 10.17 -5.30
C MET A 724 -5.09 11.02 -6.47
N LEU A 725 -5.93 11.26 -7.47
CA LEU A 725 -5.58 12.06 -8.67
C LEU A 725 -4.98 13.44 -8.32
N ASP A 726 -5.48 14.04 -7.24
CA ASP A 726 -5.08 15.35 -6.76
C ASP A 726 -3.79 15.34 -5.91
N GLY A 727 -3.15 14.16 -5.83
CA GLY A 727 -1.95 13.93 -5.05
C GLY A 727 -2.21 13.65 -3.58
N ARG A 728 -3.46 13.56 -3.07
CA ARG A 728 -3.68 13.13 -1.68
C ARG A 728 -3.16 11.72 -1.46
N HIS A 729 -2.62 11.52 -0.27
CA HIS A 729 -2.11 10.24 0.19
C HIS A 729 -3.19 9.56 1.04
N THR A 730 -3.54 8.31 0.75
CA THR A 730 -4.55 7.54 1.48
C THR A 730 -4.06 6.13 1.75
N GLY A 731 -4.72 5.40 2.66
CA GLY A 731 -4.52 3.97 2.77
C GLY A 731 -5.06 3.23 1.55
N THR A 732 -4.98 1.91 1.58
CA THR A 732 -5.47 1.00 0.52
C THR A 732 -6.98 1.09 0.24
N GLY A 733 -7.77 1.59 1.20
CA GLY A 733 -9.23 1.61 1.19
C GLY A 733 -9.91 0.38 1.79
N GLY A 734 -9.16 -0.68 2.10
CA GLY A 734 -9.66 -1.91 2.74
C GLY A 734 -9.65 -1.89 4.28
N GLY A 735 -8.89 -0.98 4.88
CA GLY A 735 -8.73 -0.87 6.34
C GLY A 735 -7.54 -1.67 6.89
N ASN A 736 -7.32 -1.55 8.20
CA ASN A 736 -6.37 -2.32 9.00
C ASN A 736 -7.02 -2.64 10.34
N HIS A 737 -8.02 -3.52 10.32
CA HIS A 737 -8.80 -3.82 11.52
C HIS A 737 -7.89 -4.39 12.61
N LEU A 738 -8.09 -3.91 13.84
CA LEU A 738 -7.36 -4.42 15.01
C LEU A 738 -8.25 -5.41 15.74
N VAL A 739 -7.76 -6.63 15.97
CA VAL A 739 -8.52 -7.70 16.63
C VAL A 739 -7.91 -7.96 17.99
N LEU A 740 -8.72 -7.84 19.05
CA LEU A 740 -8.30 -8.02 20.44
C LEU A 740 -9.11 -9.14 21.09
N GLY A 741 -8.45 -9.98 21.89
CA GLY A 741 -9.12 -11.04 22.64
C GLY A 741 -8.17 -11.87 23.48
N GLY A 742 -8.45 -13.17 23.59
CA GLY A 742 -7.55 -14.15 24.22
C GLY A 742 -7.32 -15.34 23.29
N SER A 743 -6.44 -16.26 23.70
CA SER A 743 -6.19 -17.49 22.93
C SER A 743 -7.41 -18.41 22.85
N THR A 744 -8.30 -18.32 23.84
CA THR A 744 -9.61 -18.98 23.87
C THR A 744 -10.69 -17.98 24.30
N PRO A 745 -11.98 -18.27 24.07
CA PRO A 745 -13.06 -17.44 24.59
C PRO A 745 -13.01 -17.28 26.13
N ALA A 746 -12.54 -18.31 26.84
CA ALA A 746 -12.39 -18.27 28.31
C ALA A 746 -11.26 -17.34 28.75
N ASP A 747 -10.23 -17.16 27.93
CA ASP A 747 -9.11 -16.24 28.19
C ASP A 747 -9.43 -14.80 27.78
N SER A 748 -10.50 -14.56 27.00
CA SER A 748 -10.84 -13.24 26.48
C SER A 748 -10.99 -12.19 27.60
N PRO A 749 -10.21 -11.09 27.57
CA PRO A 749 -10.34 -10.00 28.53
C PRO A 749 -11.77 -9.43 28.57
N PHE A 750 -12.42 -9.31 27.41
CA PHE A 750 -13.76 -8.72 27.29
C PHE A 750 -14.87 -9.62 27.87
N LEU A 751 -14.70 -10.94 27.87
CA LEU A 751 -15.66 -11.87 28.47
C LEU A 751 -15.40 -12.07 29.97
N ARG A 752 -14.13 -12.08 30.39
CA ARG A 752 -13.74 -12.17 31.81
C ARG A 752 -14.10 -10.90 32.59
N ARG A 753 -13.95 -9.73 31.96
CA ARG A 753 -14.33 -8.42 32.51
C ARG A 753 -15.19 -7.65 31.50
N PRO A 754 -16.52 -7.87 31.50
CA PRO A 754 -17.44 -7.19 30.58
C PRO A 754 -17.44 -5.65 30.64
N ASP A 755 -17.00 -5.07 31.77
CA ASP A 755 -16.82 -3.62 31.92
C ASP A 755 -15.69 -3.06 31.05
N LEU A 756 -14.78 -3.91 30.54
CA LEU A 756 -13.72 -3.50 29.63
C LEU A 756 -14.31 -3.01 28.29
N LEU A 757 -15.24 -3.77 27.70
CA LEU A 757 -15.91 -3.37 26.45
C LEU A 757 -16.69 -2.06 26.65
N ARG A 758 -17.39 -1.94 27.78
CA ARG A 758 -18.04 -0.70 28.19
C ARG A 758 -17.04 0.47 28.27
N SER A 759 -15.87 0.25 28.88
CA SER A 759 -14.85 1.29 29.05
C SER A 759 -14.34 1.79 27.71
N PHE A 760 -14.04 0.88 26.77
CA PHE A 760 -13.65 1.23 25.40
C PHE A 760 -14.71 2.06 24.69
N ILE A 761 -15.96 1.59 24.67
CA ILE A 761 -17.06 2.29 23.99
C ILE A 761 -17.28 3.67 24.61
N GLY A 762 -17.31 3.77 25.94
CA GLY A 762 -17.51 5.04 26.64
C GLY A 762 -16.37 6.03 26.42
N PHE A 763 -15.13 5.55 26.44
CA PHE A 763 -13.95 6.39 26.22
C PHE A 763 -13.87 6.88 24.77
N TRP A 764 -14.11 6.02 23.79
CA TRP A 764 -14.19 6.42 22.38
C TRP A 764 -15.30 7.46 22.17
N LEU A 765 -16.46 7.26 22.79
CA LEU A 765 -17.56 8.23 22.71
C LEU A 765 -17.21 9.60 23.27
N ASN A 766 -16.33 9.65 24.27
CA ASN A 766 -15.87 10.89 24.89
C ASN A 766 -14.69 11.52 24.13
N HIS A 767 -13.99 10.76 23.30
CA HIS A 767 -12.81 11.20 22.55
C HIS A 767 -12.92 10.91 21.04
N PRO A 768 -13.61 11.76 20.26
CA PRO A 768 -13.77 11.58 18.82
C PRO A 768 -12.46 11.50 18.02
N SER A 769 -11.35 12.03 18.55
CA SER A 769 -10.03 11.91 17.90
C SER A 769 -9.64 10.47 17.59
N LEU A 770 -10.02 9.52 18.45
CA LEU A 770 -9.73 8.11 18.29
C LEU A 770 -10.48 7.46 17.12
N SER A 771 -11.61 8.04 16.70
CA SER A 771 -12.37 7.61 15.51
C SER A 771 -11.91 8.30 14.24
N TYR A 772 -11.51 9.58 14.31
CA TYR A 772 -11.30 10.41 13.11
C TYR A 772 -9.83 10.56 12.68
N LEU A 773 -8.88 10.42 13.60
CA LEU A 773 -7.46 10.52 13.26
C LEU A 773 -6.98 9.32 12.44
N PHE A 774 -7.47 8.13 12.78
CA PHE A 774 -6.96 6.88 12.23
C PHE A 774 -7.84 6.28 11.13
N SER A 775 -8.98 6.89 10.80
CA SER A 775 -9.92 6.40 9.80
C SER A 775 -9.64 6.91 8.39
N GLY A 776 -10.24 6.21 7.42
CA GLY A 776 -10.11 6.52 6.00
C GLY A 776 -10.83 7.80 5.56
N VAL A 777 -10.74 8.12 4.27
CA VAL A 777 -11.41 9.31 3.71
C VAL A 777 -12.94 9.21 3.74
N PHE A 778 -13.50 8.00 3.65
CA PHE A 778 -14.94 7.78 3.66
C PHE A 778 -15.48 7.63 5.09
N ILE A 779 -15.91 8.75 5.68
CA ILE A 779 -16.47 8.84 7.03
C ILE A 779 -17.94 9.27 6.99
N GLY A 780 -18.67 8.91 8.04
CA GLY A 780 -20.06 9.28 8.26
C GLY A 780 -20.96 8.05 8.42
N PRO A 781 -22.29 8.25 8.53
CA PRO A 781 -23.24 7.20 8.91
C PRO A 781 -23.29 6.00 7.96
N THR A 782 -22.83 6.18 6.72
CA THR A 782 -22.84 5.16 5.66
C THR A 782 -21.44 4.64 5.33
N SER A 783 -20.43 4.99 6.14
CA SER A 783 -19.06 4.52 6.00
C SER A 783 -18.91 3.01 6.28
N GLN A 784 -17.71 2.46 6.09
CA GLN A 784 -17.43 1.04 6.39
C GLN A 784 -17.46 0.73 7.90
N ALA A 785 -17.25 1.75 8.74
CA ALA A 785 -17.14 1.66 10.18
C ALA A 785 -17.68 2.94 10.85
N PRO A 786 -18.99 3.26 10.75
CA PRO A 786 -19.54 4.47 11.32
C PRO A 786 -19.47 4.40 12.85
N ARG A 787 -19.24 5.56 13.43
CA ARG A 787 -19.33 5.75 14.88
C ARG A 787 -20.79 5.69 15.31
N VAL A 788 -21.05 5.10 16.48
CA VAL A 788 -22.43 4.81 16.92
C VAL A 788 -23.30 6.08 17.02
N ASP A 789 -22.74 7.22 17.41
CA ASP A 789 -23.46 8.50 17.55
C ASP A 789 -23.60 9.30 16.24
N GLU A 790 -23.14 8.75 15.11
CA GLU A 790 -23.44 9.27 13.76
C GLU A 790 -24.68 8.62 13.13
N THR A 791 -25.16 7.51 13.69
CA THR A 791 -26.25 6.71 13.09
C THR A 791 -27.64 7.25 13.45
N ARG A 792 -28.16 6.91 14.64
CA ARG A 792 -29.47 7.33 15.15
C ARG A 792 -29.29 8.36 16.25
N ALA A 793 -30.18 9.35 16.31
CA ALA A 793 -30.11 10.44 17.29
C ALA A 793 -30.26 9.97 18.76
N ASP A 794 -30.93 8.84 19.00
CA ASP A 794 -31.15 8.22 20.31
C ASP A 794 -30.10 7.16 20.68
N ALA A 795 -29.13 6.85 19.79
CA ALA A 795 -28.21 5.74 19.97
C ALA A 795 -27.38 5.85 21.27
N VAL A 796 -26.88 7.05 21.58
CA VAL A 796 -26.10 7.30 22.82
C VAL A 796 -26.95 7.09 24.08
N TYR A 797 -28.23 7.44 24.04
CA TYR A 797 -29.15 7.27 25.16
C TYR A 797 -29.40 5.78 25.44
N GLU A 798 -29.69 4.99 24.40
CA GLU A 798 -29.89 3.53 24.54
C GLU A 798 -28.61 2.82 25.00
N LEU A 799 -27.46 3.28 24.51
CA LEU A 799 -26.16 2.76 24.91
C LEU A 799 -25.83 3.08 26.37
N GLU A 800 -26.20 4.26 26.86
CA GLU A 800 -26.07 4.63 28.27
C GLU A 800 -26.88 3.67 29.18
N ILE A 801 -28.09 3.28 28.75
CA ILE A 801 -28.90 2.26 29.44
C ILE A 801 -28.19 0.91 29.42
N ALA A 802 -27.70 0.46 28.26
CA ALA A 802 -26.95 -0.79 28.13
C ALA A 802 -25.72 -0.85 29.05
N MET A 803 -24.96 0.24 29.11
CA MET A 803 -23.81 0.38 30.00
C MET A 803 -24.21 0.32 31.49
N ASN A 804 -25.36 0.87 31.88
CA ASN A 804 -25.86 0.82 33.25
C ASN A 804 -26.40 -0.56 33.65
N LEU A 805 -26.98 -1.32 32.72
CA LEU A 805 -27.38 -2.71 32.94
C LEU A 805 -26.17 -3.57 33.34
N LEU A 806 -25.05 -3.43 32.63
CA LEU A 806 -23.80 -4.13 32.96
C LEU A 806 -23.27 -3.78 34.36
N LYS A 807 -23.29 -2.50 34.74
CA LYS A 807 -22.90 -2.06 36.10
C LYS A 807 -23.74 -2.76 37.18
N GLY A 808 -25.06 -2.83 36.98
CA GLY A 808 -25.98 -3.49 37.92
C GLY A 808 -25.72 -4.99 38.11
N MET A 809 -25.22 -5.66 37.07
CA MET A 809 -24.91 -7.10 37.10
C MET A 809 -23.58 -7.44 37.77
N GLN A 810 -22.66 -6.48 37.90
CA GLN A 810 -21.34 -6.67 38.52
C GLN A 810 -21.35 -6.46 40.06
N GLY A 811 -22.46 -5.98 40.63
CA GLY A 811 -22.56 -5.55 42.04
C GLY A 811 -23.05 -6.58 43.06
N GLY A 812 -23.26 -7.84 42.68
CA GLY A 812 -23.72 -8.89 43.59
C GLY A 812 -22.57 -9.56 44.36
N ALA A 813 -22.52 -9.42 45.67
CA ALA A 813 -21.60 -10.17 46.53
C ALA A 813 -21.95 -11.68 46.49
N GLY A 814 -21.35 -12.40 45.54
CA GLY A 814 -21.48 -13.86 45.41
C GLY A 814 -21.64 -14.32 43.95
N GLN A 815 -20.52 -14.71 43.34
CA GLN A 815 -20.42 -15.85 42.41
C GLN A 815 -21.17 -15.91 41.07
N ASP A 816 -21.93 -14.91 40.62
CA ASP A 816 -22.48 -14.96 39.25
C ASP A 816 -21.65 -14.13 38.28
N SER A 817 -20.68 -14.77 37.60
CA SER A 817 -20.04 -14.18 36.41
C SER A 817 -21.11 -13.88 35.36
N VAL A 818 -21.13 -12.67 34.80
CA VAL A 818 -22.06 -12.31 33.71
C VAL A 818 -21.90 -13.33 32.58
N PRO A 819 -22.96 -14.05 32.17
CA PRO A 819 -22.84 -15.04 31.10
C PRO A 819 -22.31 -14.39 29.81
N PRO A 820 -21.32 -14.99 29.12
CA PRO A 820 -20.71 -14.41 27.92
C PRO A 820 -21.71 -13.97 26.82
N TRP A 821 -22.76 -14.77 26.61
CA TRP A 821 -23.81 -14.45 25.63
C TRP A 821 -24.62 -13.19 26.00
N LEU A 822 -24.71 -12.86 27.29
CA LEU A 822 -25.45 -11.68 27.75
C LEU A 822 -24.65 -10.41 27.48
N VAL A 823 -23.33 -10.46 27.62
CA VAL A 823 -22.41 -9.34 27.29
C VAL A 823 -22.59 -8.93 25.83
N ASP A 824 -22.58 -9.91 24.93
CA ASP A 824 -22.82 -9.72 23.51
C ASP A 824 -24.23 -9.14 23.23
N ARG A 825 -25.27 -9.77 23.80
CA ARG A 825 -26.68 -9.41 23.53
C ARG A 825 -27.03 -7.99 23.96
N ILE A 826 -26.39 -7.46 25.01
CA ILE A 826 -26.60 -6.10 25.50
C ILE A 826 -26.15 -5.06 24.47
N PHE A 827 -25.08 -5.31 23.72
CA PHE A 827 -24.50 -4.34 22.78
C PHE A 827 -24.81 -4.63 21.30
N ARG A 828 -25.07 -5.88 20.92
CA ARG A 828 -25.17 -6.32 19.51
C ARG A 828 -26.10 -5.47 18.64
N ASN A 829 -27.26 -5.07 19.15
CA ASN A 829 -28.23 -4.29 18.37
C ASN A 829 -27.99 -2.76 18.44
N LEU A 830 -27.00 -2.33 19.22
CA LEU A 830 -26.60 -0.93 19.37
C LEU A 830 -25.31 -0.64 18.60
N LEU A 831 -24.42 -1.63 18.48
CA LEU A 831 -23.20 -1.58 17.69
C LEU A 831 -23.49 -2.06 16.27
N VAL A 832 -24.24 -1.25 15.52
CA VAL A 832 -24.64 -1.53 14.13
C VAL A 832 -24.57 -0.26 13.28
N ASP A 833 -24.47 -0.42 11.96
CA ASP A 833 -24.67 0.68 11.03
C ASP A 833 -26.16 1.08 10.90
N VAL A 834 -26.46 2.08 10.07
CA VAL A 834 -27.83 2.56 9.80
C VAL A 834 -28.76 1.50 9.19
N THR A 835 -28.22 0.39 8.67
CA THR A 835 -28.98 -0.74 8.12
C THR A 835 -29.17 -1.90 9.11
N GLY A 836 -28.56 -1.82 10.29
CA GLY A 836 -28.56 -2.89 11.29
C GLY A 836 -27.43 -3.91 11.12
N ASN A 837 -26.39 -3.61 10.34
CA ASN A 837 -25.26 -4.51 10.11
C ASN A 837 -24.19 -4.36 11.20
N THR A 838 -23.96 -5.43 11.98
CA THR A 838 -22.97 -5.51 13.06
C THR A 838 -21.52 -5.56 12.56
N HIS A 839 -21.30 -6.15 11.39
CA HIS A 839 -19.98 -6.23 10.75
C HIS A 839 -19.49 -4.86 10.26
N ARG A 840 -20.39 -3.87 10.17
CA ARG A 840 -20.04 -2.51 9.74
C ARG A 840 -19.86 -1.56 10.91
N ALA A 841 -19.96 -1.97 12.16
CA ALA A 841 -19.77 -1.07 13.30
C ALA A 841 -18.28 -0.75 13.56
N GLU A 842 -17.99 0.43 14.11
CA GLU A 842 -16.63 0.79 14.56
C GLU A 842 -16.05 -0.25 15.55
N PHE A 843 -16.87 -0.69 16.50
CA PHE A 843 -16.59 -1.84 17.37
C PHE A 843 -17.44 -3.02 16.91
N CYS A 844 -16.84 -3.94 16.17
CA CYS A 844 -17.50 -5.15 15.73
C CYS A 844 -17.36 -6.26 16.78
N ILE A 845 -18.50 -6.83 17.17
CA ILE A 845 -18.60 -7.91 18.16
C ILE A 845 -19.13 -9.22 17.56
N ASP A 846 -19.08 -9.38 16.23
CA ASP A 846 -19.52 -10.61 15.57
C ASP A 846 -18.72 -11.85 15.99
N LYS A 847 -17.45 -11.63 16.36
CA LYS A 847 -16.53 -12.66 16.83
C LYS A 847 -16.47 -12.74 18.38
N LEU A 848 -17.30 -11.97 19.11
CA LEU A 848 -17.29 -11.95 20.59
C LEU A 848 -17.97 -13.18 21.18
N TYR A 849 -19.31 -13.22 21.15
CA TYR A 849 -20.07 -14.38 21.61
C TYR A 849 -21.43 -14.48 20.92
N SER A 850 -21.42 -14.66 19.59
CA SER A 850 -22.67 -14.72 18.81
C SER A 850 -23.58 -15.89 19.28
N PRO A 851 -24.89 -15.64 19.46
CA PRO A 851 -25.84 -16.71 19.78
C PRO A 851 -26.10 -17.62 18.58
N ASP A 852 -25.92 -17.12 17.35
CA ASP A 852 -26.41 -17.74 16.11
C ASP A 852 -25.53 -18.89 15.60
N SER A 853 -24.24 -18.90 15.94
CA SER A 853 -23.32 -19.98 15.56
C SER A 853 -22.25 -20.24 16.64
N SER A 854 -21.74 -21.47 16.68
CA SER A 854 -20.57 -21.80 17.49
C SER A 854 -19.28 -21.14 16.96
N THR A 855 -19.21 -20.85 15.66
CA THR A 855 -18.06 -20.19 15.01
C THR A 855 -17.93 -18.71 15.36
N GLY A 856 -19.01 -18.05 15.79
CA GLY A 856 -18.99 -16.65 16.25
C GLY A 856 -18.69 -16.48 17.74
N ARG A 857 -18.32 -17.55 18.45
CA ARG A 857 -18.01 -17.55 19.89
C ARG A 857 -16.50 -17.63 20.12
N LEU A 858 -15.77 -16.62 19.65
CA LEU A 858 -14.30 -16.59 19.70
C LEU A 858 -13.75 -15.70 20.83
N GLY A 859 -14.59 -14.87 21.46
CA GLY A 859 -14.16 -13.92 22.49
C GLY A 859 -13.37 -12.74 21.94
N LEU A 860 -13.56 -12.39 20.66
CA LEU A 860 -12.79 -11.34 19.99
C LEU A 860 -13.64 -10.07 19.78
N VAL A 861 -13.01 -8.91 19.96
CA VAL A 861 -13.54 -7.60 19.57
C VAL A 861 -12.68 -7.05 18.46
N GLU A 862 -13.31 -6.58 17.38
CA GLU A 862 -12.62 -6.03 16.22
C GLU A 862 -12.89 -4.53 16.10
N MET A 863 -11.83 -3.74 16.08
CA MET A 863 -11.89 -2.29 15.88
C MET A 863 -11.66 -1.97 14.41
N ARG A 864 -12.70 -1.46 13.74
CA ARG A 864 -12.75 -1.36 12.28
C ARG A 864 -12.44 0.04 11.73
N ALA A 865 -12.53 1.08 12.55
CA ALA A 865 -12.26 2.47 12.14
C ALA A 865 -10.75 2.81 12.04
N PHE A 866 -9.93 1.85 11.65
CA PHE A 866 -8.50 2.02 11.39
C PHE A 866 -8.23 1.81 9.91
N GLU A 867 -7.74 2.84 9.23
CA GLU A 867 -7.21 2.77 7.88
C GLU A 867 -5.80 2.15 7.90
N MET A 868 -5.41 1.54 6.78
CA MET A 868 -4.06 1.01 6.60
C MET A 868 -3.01 2.12 6.68
N PRO A 869 -2.10 2.09 7.67
CA PRO A 869 -1.02 3.07 7.75
C PRO A 869 0.04 2.79 6.68
N PRO A 870 0.68 3.84 6.14
CA PRO A 870 1.73 3.72 5.13
C PRO A 870 3.03 3.07 5.64
N HIS A 871 3.19 2.91 6.96
CA HIS A 871 4.42 2.39 7.56
C HIS A 871 4.15 1.53 8.79
N ALA A 872 4.85 0.39 8.92
CA ALA A 872 4.67 -0.60 10.00
C ALA A 872 4.75 0.03 11.41
N ARG A 873 5.76 0.89 11.64
CA ARG A 873 5.90 1.59 12.92
C ARG A 873 4.72 2.51 13.27
N MET A 874 4.04 3.11 12.27
CA MET A 874 2.83 3.91 12.51
C MET A 874 1.67 3.02 12.95
N SER A 875 1.52 1.84 12.32
CA SER A 875 0.54 0.83 12.74
C SER A 875 0.82 0.34 14.16
N LEU A 876 2.07 0.02 14.48
CA LEU A 876 2.47 -0.41 15.83
C LEU A 876 2.22 0.66 16.88
N THR A 877 2.44 1.94 16.56
CA THR A 877 2.17 3.04 17.50
C THR A 877 0.66 3.18 17.80
N GLN A 878 -0.22 2.99 16.80
CA GLN A 878 -1.68 2.91 17.03
C GLN A 878 -2.05 1.71 17.90
N GLN A 879 -1.47 0.53 17.62
CA GLN A 879 -1.74 -0.68 18.38
C GLN A 879 -1.25 -0.56 19.83
N LEU A 880 -0.12 0.12 20.07
CA LEU A 880 0.38 0.42 21.42
C LEU A 880 -0.58 1.33 22.19
N LEU A 881 -1.15 2.35 21.55
CA LEU A 881 -2.17 3.21 22.16
C LEU A 881 -3.36 2.39 22.66
N VAL A 882 -3.90 1.51 21.81
CA VAL A 882 -5.02 0.63 22.17
C VAL A 882 -4.63 -0.36 23.27
N ARG A 883 -3.45 -0.97 23.19
CA ARG A 883 -2.91 -1.91 24.20
C ARG A 883 -2.74 -1.23 25.56
N THR A 884 -2.28 0.02 25.57
CA THR A 884 -2.10 0.82 26.79
C THR A 884 -3.44 1.18 27.42
N LEU A 885 -4.44 1.59 26.62
CA LEU A 885 -5.80 1.83 27.09
C LEU A 885 -6.41 0.55 27.68
N LEU A 886 -6.18 -0.61 27.08
CA LEU A 886 -6.63 -1.89 27.61
C LEU A 886 -6.01 -2.19 28.98
N ALA A 887 -4.69 -2.05 29.11
CA ALA A 887 -3.99 -2.25 30.38
C ALA A 887 -4.50 -1.31 31.47
N TRP A 888 -4.73 -0.03 31.13
CA TRP A 888 -5.34 0.92 32.04
C TRP A 888 -6.76 0.51 32.45
N PHE A 889 -7.66 0.26 31.51
CA PHE A 889 -9.06 -0.06 31.80
C PHE A 889 -9.25 -1.39 32.52
N TRP A 890 -8.32 -2.34 32.33
CA TRP A 890 -8.30 -3.57 33.10
C TRP A 890 -8.03 -3.31 34.59
N ARG A 891 -7.05 -2.44 34.88
CA ARG A 891 -6.69 -2.01 36.23
C ARG A 891 -7.77 -1.13 36.85
N GLU A 892 -8.30 -0.19 36.08
CA GLU A 892 -9.24 0.84 36.51
C GLU A 892 -10.28 1.12 35.41
N PRO A 893 -11.52 0.63 35.56
CA PRO A 893 -12.56 0.81 34.54
C PRO A 893 -12.94 2.26 34.31
N PHE A 894 -13.18 2.64 33.06
CA PHE A 894 -13.65 3.98 32.72
C PHE A 894 -15.15 4.11 33.00
N THR A 895 -15.54 4.89 34.02
CA THR A 895 -16.93 4.95 34.50
C THR A 895 -17.74 6.17 34.07
N GLU A 896 -17.09 7.16 33.45
CA GLU A 896 -17.73 8.41 33.03
C GLU A 896 -18.89 8.18 32.03
N PRO A 897 -19.91 9.04 32.04
CA PRO A 897 -21.02 8.96 31.09
C PRO A 897 -20.58 9.36 29.67
N PRO A 898 -21.20 8.77 28.62
CA PRO A 898 -20.96 9.18 27.23
C PRO A 898 -21.36 10.64 26.96
N VAL A 899 -20.50 11.38 26.26
CA VAL A 899 -20.77 12.76 25.84
C VAL A 899 -21.71 12.78 24.63
N ARG A 900 -22.74 13.64 24.67
CA ARG A 900 -23.67 13.87 23.55
C ARG A 900 -23.19 15.03 22.69
N TRP A 901 -22.42 14.73 21.65
CA TRP A 901 -21.80 15.75 20.81
C TRP A 901 -22.82 16.51 19.94
N GLY A 902 -23.77 15.80 19.32
CA GLY A 902 -24.68 16.38 18.33
C GLY A 902 -23.91 16.94 17.13
N THR A 903 -24.38 18.06 16.58
CA THR A 903 -23.73 18.75 15.43
C THR A 903 -22.30 19.21 15.74
N ARG A 904 -21.94 19.40 17.02
CA ARG A 904 -20.56 19.72 17.44
C ARG A 904 -19.55 18.64 17.04
N LEU A 905 -20.00 17.39 16.87
CA LEU A 905 -19.15 16.30 16.40
C LEU A 905 -18.53 16.65 15.04
N HIS A 906 -19.40 16.99 14.08
CA HIS A 906 -19.00 17.29 12.70
C HIS A 906 -18.45 18.71 12.52
N ASP A 907 -18.83 19.66 13.39
CA ASP A 907 -18.31 21.03 13.29
C ASP A 907 -16.89 21.17 13.84
N ARG A 908 -16.55 20.44 14.92
CA ARG A 908 -15.23 20.54 15.57
C ARG A 908 -14.30 19.41 15.17
N PHE A 909 -14.70 18.16 15.37
CA PHE A 909 -13.79 17.01 15.30
C PHE A 909 -13.51 16.51 13.88
N LEU A 910 -14.01 17.22 12.87
CA LEU A 910 -13.56 17.07 11.49
C LEU A 910 -12.43 18.06 11.14
N LEU A 911 -12.09 18.96 12.06
CA LEU A 911 -10.98 19.91 11.92
C LEU A 911 -9.74 19.37 12.68
N PRO A 912 -8.56 19.39 12.05
CA PRO A 912 -7.30 18.89 12.62
C PRO A 912 -7.01 19.40 14.03
N TYR A 913 -7.23 20.69 14.29
CA TYR A 913 -6.94 21.31 15.59
C TYR A 913 -7.69 20.64 16.73
N PHE A 914 -9.00 20.40 16.58
CA PHE A 914 -9.80 19.81 17.66
C PHE A 914 -9.53 18.31 17.82
N VAL A 915 -9.16 17.62 16.73
CA VAL A 915 -8.69 16.23 16.80
C VAL A 915 -7.38 16.16 17.58
N GLU A 916 -6.43 17.06 17.32
CA GLU A 916 -5.15 17.12 18.04
C GLU A 916 -5.35 17.46 19.53
N GLN A 917 -6.18 18.45 19.85
CA GLN A 917 -6.47 18.81 21.24
C GLN A 917 -7.15 17.67 22.00
N ASP A 918 -8.10 16.97 21.38
CA ASP A 918 -8.77 15.83 22.01
C ASP A 918 -7.83 14.63 22.18
N LEU A 919 -6.97 14.35 21.20
CA LEU A 919 -5.94 13.33 21.36
C LEU A 919 -5.00 13.68 22.51
N LYS A 920 -4.61 14.96 22.65
CA LYS A 920 -3.77 15.39 23.77
C LYS A 920 -4.44 15.12 25.12
N LEU A 921 -5.76 15.29 25.24
CA LEU A 921 -6.49 14.91 26.46
C LEU A 921 -6.39 13.42 26.74
N VAL A 922 -6.53 12.56 25.71
CA VAL A 922 -6.32 11.11 25.85
C VAL A 922 -4.90 10.79 26.34
N LEU A 923 -3.88 11.46 25.79
CA LEU A 923 -2.49 11.25 26.19
C LEU A 923 -2.20 11.76 27.61
N ASP A 924 -2.81 12.88 28.01
CA ASP A 924 -2.72 13.42 29.36
C ASP A 924 -3.40 12.47 30.37
N ASP A 925 -4.53 11.86 30.01
CA ASP A 925 -5.19 10.81 30.79
C ASP A 925 -4.31 9.58 30.96
N LEU A 926 -3.70 9.10 29.88
CA LEU A 926 -2.75 7.99 29.94
C LEU A 926 -1.52 8.33 30.78
N ALA A 927 -1.00 9.56 30.68
CA ALA A 927 0.12 10.02 31.49
C ALA A 927 -0.24 10.06 32.98
N ARG A 928 -1.46 10.49 33.33
CA ARG A 928 -2.00 10.40 34.70
C ARG A 928 -2.14 8.96 35.18
N ALA A 929 -2.52 8.05 34.28
CA ALA A 929 -2.60 6.62 34.54
C ALA A 929 -1.22 5.92 34.63
N GLY A 930 -0.11 6.65 34.39
CA GLY A 930 1.26 6.15 34.50
C GLY A 930 1.94 5.83 33.16
N TYR A 931 1.25 5.99 32.04
CA TYR A 931 1.75 5.71 30.69
C TYR A 931 2.11 7.00 29.97
N ARG A 932 3.40 7.34 29.96
CA ARG A 932 3.88 8.52 29.23
C ARG A 932 4.04 8.19 27.75
N ILE A 933 3.13 8.73 26.93
CA ILE A 933 3.18 8.70 25.47
C ILE A 933 3.45 10.12 25.00
N ASP A 934 4.51 10.34 24.23
CA ASP A 934 4.83 11.66 23.68
C ASP A 934 3.85 12.00 22.55
N PRO A 935 3.15 13.15 22.60
CA PRO A 935 2.30 13.62 21.49
C PRO A 935 3.01 13.65 20.13
N ALA A 936 4.33 13.86 20.11
CA ALA A 936 5.12 13.85 18.87
C ALA A 936 5.08 12.50 18.14
N TRP A 937 4.75 11.39 18.81
CA TRP A 937 4.62 10.07 18.18
C TRP A 937 3.40 9.97 17.23
N PHE A 938 2.45 10.90 17.32
CA PHE A 938 1.28 10.96 16.42
C PHE A 938 1.37 12.07 15.37
N ALA A 939 2.47 12.84 15.35
CA ALA A 939 2.67 13.86 14.33
C ALA A 939 2.68 13.30 12.88
N PRO A 940 3.24 12.10 12.60
CA PRO A 940 3.11 11.47 11.29
C PRO A 940 1.66 11.09 10.93
N HIS A 941 0.84 10.66 11.91
CA HIS A 941 -0.58 10.38 11.69
C HIS A 941 -1.36 11.65 11.39
N MET A 942 -1.07 12.75 12.09
CA MET A 942 -1.65 14.06 11.83
C MET A 942 -1.32 14.55 10.42
N GLU A 943 -0.07 14.41 9.96
CA GLU A 943 0.31 14.84 8.62
C GLU A 943 -0.26 13.93 7.52
N PHE A 944 -0.37 12.62 7.77
CA PHE A 944 -1.02 11.69 6.86
C PHE A 944 -2.52 11.99 6.71
N ARG A 945 -3.23 12.22 7.83
CA ARG A 945 -4.67 12.47 7.84
C ARG A 945 -5.04 13.89 7.40
N PHE A 946 -4.24 14.87 7.80
CA PHE A 946 -4.49 16.30 7.64
C PHE A 946 -3.30 17.02 6.99
N PRO A 947 -2.92 16.64 5.75
CA PRO A 947 -1.74 17.20 5.09
C PRO A 947 -1.81 18.72 4.97
N LEU A 948 -0.64 19.35 5.10
CA LEU A 948 -0.48 20.79 4.90
C LEU A 948 -0.57 21.14 3.41
N HIS A 949 -1.42 22.12 3.06
CA HIS A 949 -1.46 22.70 1.72
C HIS A 949 -0.48 23.87 1.59
N GLY A 950 -0.40 24.72 2.61
CA GLY A 950 0.56 25.83 2.61
C GLY A 950 0.40 26.81 3.77
N ARG A 951 1.37 27.72 3.88
CA ARG A 951 1.44 28.78 4.90
C ARG A 951 1.85 30.09 4.25
N VAL A 952 1.31 31.20 4.73
CA VAL A 952 1.75 32.56 4.39
C VAL A 952 1.84 33.42 5.63
N CYS A 953 2.76 34.36 5.66
CA CYS A 953 2.90 35.32 6.75
C CYS A 953 2.88 36.76 6.22
N TYR A 954 1.93 37.56 6.70
CA TYR A 954 1.76 38.96 6.32
C TYR A 954 1.61 39.83 7.57
N GLN A 955 2.47 40.85 7.71
CA GLN A 955 2.45 41.77 8.85
C GLN A 955 2.49 41.06 10.22
N GLY A 956 3.20 39.93 10.32
CA GLY A 956 3.28 39.12 11.55
C GLY A 956 2.08 38.23 11.82
N VAL A 957 1.08 38.20 10.92
CA VAL A 957 -0.04 37.26 10.96
C VAL A 957 0.26 36.08 10.05
N GLU A 958 0.30 34.87 10.60
CA GLU A 958 0.44 33.63 9.84
C GLU A 958 -0.94 33.05 9.52
N ILE A 959 -1.17 32.62 8.28
CA ILE A 959 -2.35 31.85 7.85
C ILE A 959 -1.84 30.49 7.36
N GLU A 960 -2.34 29.42 7.98
CA GLU A 960 -2.05 28.03 7.64
C GLU A 960 -3.33 27.35 7.09
N LEU A 961 -3.20 26.68 5.95
CA LEU A 961 -4.27 25.90 5.33
C LEU A 961 -3.94 24.40 5.39
N ARG A 962 -4.80 23.62 6.06
CA ARG A 962 -4.70 22.16 6.11
C ARG A 962 -5.95 21.51 5.55
N GLN A 963 -5.77 20.32 4.97
CA GLN A 963 -6.90 19.45 4.67
C GLN A 963 -7.67 19.15 5.97
N ALA A 964 -9.00 19.15 5.89
CA ALA A 964 -9.88 18.70 6.96
C ALA A 964 -10.79 17.58 6.45
N ILE A 965 -11.51 16.93 7.37
CA ILE A 965 -12.41 15.83 7.04
C ILE A 965 -13.74 16.40 6.55
N GLU A 966 -14.29 15.80 5.50
CA GLU A 966 -15.67 16.04 5.08
C GLU A 966 -16.35 14.67 4.87
N PRO A 967 -17.49 14.39 5.51
CA PRO A 967 -18.19 13.13 5.33
C PRO A 967 -18.75 13.07 3.90
N TRP A 968 -18.58 11.93 3.22
CA TRP A 968 -19.23 11.69 1.94
C TRP A 968 -20.51 10.89 2.17
N TYR A 969 -21.63 11.47 1.77
CA TYR A 969 -22.92 10.85 2.00
C TYR A 969 -23.30 9.95 0.81
N VAL A 970 -23.81 8.76 1.13
CA VAL A 970 -24.51 7.94 0.15
C VAL A 970 -25.86 8.60 -0.17
N LEU A 971 -26.12 8.80 -1.45
CA LEU A 971 -27.33 9.40 -1.99
C LEU A 971 -28.50 8.40 -2.05
N GLY A 972 -29.67 8.91 -2.43
CA GLY A 972 -30.85 8.09 -2.66
C GLY A 972 -30.62 6.99 -3.70
N GLU A 973 -31.45 5.95 -3.61
CA GLU A 973 -31.45 4.81 -4.52
C GLU A 973 -31.85 5.21 -5.94
N GLU A 974 -31.11 4.71 -6.94
CA GLU A 974 -31.43 4.84 -8.36
C GLU A 974 -31.52 3.45 -9.02
N ALA A 975 -32.40 3.31 -10.01
CA ALA A 975 -32.48 2.10 -10.82
C ALA A 975 -31.32 2.04 -11.83
N GLY A 976 -30.45 1.03 -11.71
CA GLY A 976 -29.39 0.71 -12.64
C GLY A 976 -29.69 -0.53 -13.48
N ALA A 977 -28.86 -0.81 -14.49
CA ALA A 977 -29.05 -1.89 -15.45
C ALA A 977 -29.11 -3.31 -14.84
N GLY A 978 -28.64 -3.48 -13.59
CA GLY A 978 -28.64 -4.76 -12.87
C GLY A 978 -29.20 -4.70 -11.44
N GLY A 979 -29.87 -3.62 -11.05
CA GLY A 979 -30.41 -3.45 -9.69
C GLY A 979 -30.33 -2.02 -9.17
N THR A 980 -30.50 -1.84 -7.87
CA THR A 980 -30.45 -0.53 -7.23
C THR A 980 -29.01 -0.10 -6.95
N THR A 981 -28.59 1.04 -7.47
CA THR A 981 -27.28 1.65 -7.19
C THR A 981 -27.44 2.84 -6.25
N ARG A 982 -26.43 3.10 -5.42
CA ARG A 982 -26.39 4.31 -4.59
C ARG A 982 -25.07 5.03 -4.85
N PHE A 983 -25.15 6.29 -5.26
CA PHE A 983 -23.97 7.14 -5.51
C PHE A 983 -23.44 7.72 -4.20
N VAL A 984 -22.14 7.94 -4.12
CA VAL A 984 -21.49 8.66 -3.02
C VAL A 984 -21.21 10.10 -3.48
N ASP A 985 -21.68 11.09 -2.72
CA ASP A 985 -21.39 12.50 -3.02
C ASP A 985 -20.04 12.91 -2.44
N SER A 986 -19.02 12.88 -3.30
CA SER A 986 -17.66 13.37 -3.01
C SER A 986 -17.40 14.77 -3.57
N SER A 987 -18.44 15.53 -3.93
CA SER A 987 -18.32 16.87 -4.52
C SER A 987 -17.93 17.97 -3.54
N VAL A 988 -18.08 17.70 -2.24
CA VAL A 988 -17.85 18.65 -1.15
C VAL A 988 -16.58 18.29 -0.40
N GLU A 989 -15.79 19.31 -0.09
CA GLU A 989 -14.56 19.18 0.69
C GLU A 989 -14.53 20.21 1.81
N ARG A 990 -13.56 20.04 2.71
CA ARG A 990 -13.32 20.93 3.84
C ARG A 990 -11.83 21.23 4.01
N LEU A 991 -11.53 22.50 4.30
CA LEU A 991 -10.23 22.96 4.78
C LEU A 991 -10.34 23.46 6.21
N GLN A 992 -9.26 23.32 6.98
CA GLN A 992 -9.05 24.12 8.18
C GLN A 992 -8.19 25.32 7.84
N VAL A 993 -8.60 26.48 8.34
CA VAL A 993 -7.81 27.71 8.38
C VAL A 993 -7.38 27.91 9.82
N PHE A 994 -6.07 27.93 10.06
CA PHE A 994 -5.48 28.27 11.35
C PHE A 994 -4.72 29.59 11.21
N VAL A 995 -4.91 30.51 12.15
CA VAL A 995 -4.34 31.86 12.08
C VAL A 995 -3.60 32.17 13.38
N ARG A 996 -2.35 32.63 13.28
CA ARG A 996 -1.54 33.09 14.43
C ARG A 996 -1.20 34.58 14.32
N GLY A 997 -1.14 35.26 15.46
CA GLY A 997 -0.79 36.67 15.54
C GLY A 997 -1.91 37.64 15.14
N LEU A 998 -3.15 37.16 14.99
CA LEU A 998 -4.27 38.00 14.55
C LEU A 998 -4.76 38.92 15.68
N VAL A 999 -4.99 40.19 15.34
CA VAL A 999 -5.64 41.18 16.23
C VAL A 999 -7.08 41.39 15.74
N PRO A 1000 -8.07 40.67 16.30
CA PRO A 1000 -9.43 40.59 15.74
C PRO A 1000 -10.19 41.93 15.76
N GLU A 1001 -9.75 42.90 16.56
CA GLU A 1001 -10.32 44.25 16.61
C GLU A 1001 -9.99 45.09 15.37
N ARG A 1002 -8.96 44.72 14.61
CA ARG A 1002 -8.47 45.47 13.44
C ARG A 1002 -8.34 44.61 12.18
N LEU A 1003 -8.06 43.32 12.34
CA LEU A 1003 -7.77 42.41 11.26
C LEU A 1003 -8.84 41.32 11.18
N ALA A 1004 -9.19 40.95 9.96
CA ALA A 1004 -10.08 39.84 9.69
C ALA A 1004 -9.50 38.97 8.57
N VAL A 1005 -9.85 37.69 8.55
CA VAL A 1005 -9.57 36.82 7.42
C VAL A 1005 -10.87 36.55 6.68
N THR A 1006 -10.83 36.64 5.35
CA THR A 1006 -11.97 36.27 4.49
C THR A 1006 -11.61 35.13 3.55
N CYS A 1007 -12.60 34.37 3.10
CA CYS A 1007 -12.49 33.38 2.03
C CYS A 1007 -13.52 33.72 0.95
N ASN A 1008 -13.08 33.92 -0.30
CA ASN A 1008 -13.93 34.37 -1.42
C ASN A 1008 -14.80 35.57 -1.03
N THR A 1009 -14.16 36.58 -0.42
CA THR A 1009 -14.76 37.79 0.14
C THR A 1009 -15.68 37.60 1.35
N ARG A 1010 -15.95 36.38 1.83
CA ARG A 1010 -16.77 36.10 3.02
C ARG A 1010 -15.94 36.02 4.30
N ARG A 1011 -16.35 36.72 5.35
CA ARG A 1011 -15.63 36.72 6.64
C ARG A 1011 -15.65 35.34 7.29
N LEU A 1012 -14.48 34.86 7.71
CA LEU A 1012 -14.33 33.57 8.38
C LEU A 1012 -14.84 33.64 9.83
N PRO A 1013 -15.58 32.63 10.31
CA PRO A 1013 -16.03 32.51 11.71
C PRO A 1013 -14.88 31.98 12.59
N LEU A 1014 -13.81 32.76 12.70
CA LEU A 1014 -12.61 32.41 13.45
C LEU A 1014 -12.92 32.27 14.95
N GLN A 1015 -12.63 31.09 15.50
CA GLN A 1015 -12.85 30.79 16.92
C GLN A 1015 -11.51 30.78 17.66
N PRO A 1016 -11.42 31.40 18.85
CA PRO A 1016 -10.16 31.46 19.61
C PRO A 1016 -9.75 30.07 20.10
N THR A 1017 -8.44 29.79 20.06
CA THR A 1017 -7.87 28.50 20.52
C THR A 1017 -7.67 28.43 22.03
N GLY A 1018 -7.72 29.59 22.70
CA GLY A 1018 -7.29 29.77 24.10
C GLY A 1018 -5.90 30.40 24.23
N ILE A 1019 -5.13 30.43 23.15
CA ILE A 1019 -3.85 31.16 23.06
C ILE A 1019 -4.12 32.53 22.43
N SER A 1020 -3.52 33.58 23.01
CA SER A 1020 -3.72 34.95 22.53
C SER A 1020 -3.21 35.11 21.09
N GLY A 1021 -4.07 35.65 20.22
CA GLY A 1021 -3.76 35.85 18.80
C GLY A 1021 -3.90 34.61 17.93
N GLU A 1022 -4.33 33.47 18.48
CA GLU A 1022 -4.54 32.24 17.73
C GLU A 1022 -6.02 31.90 17.52
N PHE A 1023 -6.38 31.56 16.28
CA PHE A 1023 -7.74 31.28 15.88
C PHE A 1023 -7.83 30.13 14.88
N VAL A 1024 -8.96 29.45 14.86
CA VAL A 1024 -9.23 28.34 13.94
C VAL A 1024 -10.67 28.37 13.41
N CYS A 1025 -10.86 27.96 12.17
CA CYS A 1025 -12.18 27.64 11.62
C CYS A 1025 -12.09 26.64 10.46
N GLY A 1026 -13.21 26.03 10.10
CA GLY A 1026 -13.40 25.27 8.87
C GLY A 1026 -13.94 26.12 7.72
N VAL A 1027 -13.57 25.76 6.49
CA VAL A 1027 -14.22 26.23 5.26
C VAL A 1027 -14.71 25.01 4.50
N ARG A 1028 -16.02 24.92 4.33
CA ARG A 1028 -16.70 23.87 3.57
C ARG A 1028 -17.14 24.40 2.22
N TYR A 1029 -16.81 23.70 1.15
CA TYR A 1029 -17.00 24.19 -0.21
C TYR A 1029 -17.24 23.06 -1.20
N ARG A 1030 -17.89 23.38 -2.32
CA ARG A 1030 -17.98 22.49 -3.49
C ARG A 1030 -16.69 22.54 -4.29
N ALA A 1031 -16.00 21.41 -4.37
CA ALA A 1031 -14.71 21.26 -5.02
C ALA A 1031 -14.83 20.91 -6.51
N TRP A 1032 -15.84 20.13 -6.88
CA TRP A 1032 -16.20 19.78 -8.26
C TRP A 1032 -17.71 19.48 -8.36
N GLN A 1033 -18.25 19.23 -9.55
CA GLN A 1033 -19.70 19.07 -9.74
C GLN A 1033 -20.04 17.81 -10.54
N PRO A 1034 -20.25 16.66 -9.86
CA PRO A 1034 -20.73 15.45 -10.52
C PRO A 1034 -22.17 15.62 -11.01
N PRO A 1035 -22.60 14.79 -11.98
CA PRO A 1035 -24.00 14.74 -12.42
C PRO A 1035 -24.96 14.30 -11.30
N ARG A 1036 -24.42 13.69 -10.23
CA ARG A 1036 -25.14 13.26 -9.02
C ARG A 1036 -24.44 13.83 -7.78
N CYS A 1037 -25.06 14.82 -7.14
CA CYS A 1037 -24.61 15.39 -5.88
C CYS A 1037 -25.80 16.02 -5.13
N LEU A 1038 -25.61 16.27 -3.84
CA LEU A 1038 -26.52 17.10 -3.05
C LEU A 1038 -26.52 18.52 -3.60
N HIS A 1039 -27.69 19.15 -3.73
CA HIS A 1039 -27.84 20.54 -4.19
C HIS A 1039 -27.16 20.81 -5.55
N PRO A 1040 -27.57 20.15 -6.65
CA PRO A 1040 -26.83 20.15 -7.92
C PRO A 1040 -26.74 21.52 -8.60
N THR A 1041 -27.49 22.54 -8.17
CA THR A 1041 -27.46 23.90 -8.74
C THR A 1041 -26.36 24.79 -8.16
N ILE A 1042 -25.73 24.38 -7.05
CA ILE A 1042 -24.64 25.15 -6.44
C ILE A 1042 -23.36 24.97 -7.28
N ALA A 1043 -22.75 26.05 -7.71
CA ALA A 1043 -21.53 26.00 -8.52
C ALA A 1043 -20.29 25.54 -7.71
N VAL A 1044 -19.23 25.20 -8.42
CA VAL A 1044 -17.90 24.97 -7.82
C VAL A 1044 -17.34 26.29 -7.28
N HIS A 1045 -16.68 26.26 -6.11
CA HIS A 1045 -16.20 27.48 -5.43
C HIS A 1045 -14.70 27.77 -5.64
N THR A 1046 -13.96 26.88 -6.31
CA THR A 1046 -12.52 27.02 -6.56
C THR A 1046 -12.24 28.09 -7.64
N PRO A 1047 -11.17 28.89 -7.53
CA PRO A 1047 -10.21 28.95 -6.42
C PRO A 1047 -10.79 29.53 -5.14
N LEU A 1048 -10.26 29.08 -4.00
CA LEU A 1048 -10.50 29.68 -2.70
C LEU A 1048 -9.44 30.76 -2.45
N ILE A 1049 -9.87 32.00 -2.35
CA ILE A 1049 -9.01 33.17 -2.12
C ILE A 1049 -9.13 33.57 -0.66
N PHE A 1050 -8.01 33.50 0.07
CA PHE A 1050 -7.92 33.90 1.46
C PHE A 1050 -7.24 35.26 1.58
N ASP A 1051 -7.94 36.24 2.16
CA ASP A 1051 -7.45 37.61 2.33
C ASP A 1051 -7.28 37.95 3.82
N LEU A 1052 -6.11 38.49 4.19
CA LEU A 1052 -5.92 39.19 5.46
C LEU A 1052 -6.33 40.66 5.26
N VAL A 1053 -7.45 41.07 5.84
CA VAL A 1053 -8.04 42.39 5.61
C VAL A 1053 -7.86 43.29 6.83
N ASP A 1054 -7.37 44.52 6.61
CA ASP A 1054 -7.46 45.60 7.60
C ASP A 1054 -8.88 46.19 7.53
N THR A 1055 -9.65 46.03 8.60
CA THR A 1055 -11.07 46.39 8.63
C THR A 1055 -11.31 47.90 8.67
N LEU A 1056 -10.30 48.70 9.05
CA LEU A 1056 -10.39 50.16 9.05
C LEU A 1056 -10.04 50.73 7.68
N ALA A 1057 -9.02 50.15 7.04
CA ALA A 1057 -8.59 50.55 5.70
C ALA A 1057 -9.42 49.91 4.57
N SER A 1058 -10.27 48.92 4.89
CA SER A 1058 -11.09 48.16 3.94
C SER A 1058 -10.28 47.65 2.75
N ARG A 1059 -9.11 47.07 3.03
CA ARG A 1059 -8.18 46.57 2.01
C ARG A 1059 -7.45 45.31 2.47
N SER A 1060 -7.10 44.45 1.52
CA SER A 1060 -6.24 43.30 1.77
C SER A 1060 -4.81 43.77 2.07
N LEU A 1061 -4.17 43.18 3.07
CA LEU A 1061 -2.76 43.33 3.42
C LEU A 1061 -1.88 42.28 2.73
N GLY A 1062 -2.52 41.27 2.12
CA GLY A 1062 -1.90 40.07 1.58
C GLY A 1062 -2.84 38.88 1.75
N GLY A 1063 -2.45 37.75 1.19
CA GLY A 1063 -3.28 36.54 1.19
C GLY A 1063 -2.71 35.45 0.31
N CYS A 1064 -3.46 34.36 0.17
CA CYS A 1064 -3.09 33.19 -0.62
C CYS A 1064 -4.30 32.64 -1.39
N ALA A 1065 -4.03 31.84 -2.42
CA ALA A 1065 -5.05 31.15 -3.19
C ALA A 1065 -4.85 29.63 -3.12
N TYR A 1066 -5.96 28.89 -2.99
CA TYR A 1066 -5.98 27.44 -3.06
C TYR A 1066 -6.86 26.98 -4.22
N HIS A 1067 -6.36 26.02 -5.00
CA HIS A 1067 -7.05 25.44 -6.14
C HIS A 1067 -7.34 23.95 -5.89
N VAL A 1068 -8.50 23.45 -6.31
CA VAL A 1068 -8.81 22.02 -6.21
C VAL A 1068 -8.04 21.18 -7.24
N ALA A 1069 -7.91 21.72 -8.45
CA ALA A 1069 -7.16 21.16 -9.58
C ALA A 1069 -5.98 22.07 -9.97
N HIS A 1070 -5.12 21.61 -10.87
CA HIS A 1070 -3.98 22.41 -11.30
C HIS A 1070 -4.45 23.74 -11.94
N PRO A 1071 -3.93 24.90 -11.50
CA PRO A 1071 -4.41 26.22 -11.94
C PRO A 1071 -4.24 26.47 -13.44
N GLY A 1072 -3.26 25.82 -14.08
CA GLY A 1072 -3.08 25.85 -15.54
C GLY A 1072 -4.09 25.01 -16.35
N GLY A 1073 -5.12 24.44 -15.73
CA GLY A 1073 -6.15 23.64 -16.41
C GLY A 1073 -5.75 22.18 -16.69
N ARG A 1074 -4.61 21.73 -16.14
CA ARG A 1074 -4.17 20.33 -16.24
C ARG A 1074 -5.04 19.46 -15.33
N ASN A 1075 -5.85 18.61 -15.95
CA ASN A 1075 -6.55 17.53 -15.26
C ASN A 1075 -5.71 16.26 -15.44
N TYR A 1076 -5.38 15.60 -14.34
CA TYR A 1076 -4.65 14.34 -14.39
C TYR A 1076 -5.63 13.20 -14.64
N ASP A 1077 -5.40 12.43 -15.69
CA ASP A 1077 -6.18 11.22 -15.99
C ASP A 1077 -5.59 9.96 -15.31
N ALA A 1078 -4.33 10.05 -14.86
CA ALA A 1078 -3.61 8.98 -14.17
C ALA A 1078 -3.28 9.37 -12.74
N PHE A 1079 -3.29 8.39 -11.84
CA PHE A 1079 -2.88 8.58 -10.47
C PHE A 1079 -1.37 8.80 -10.36
N PRO A 1080 -0.88 9.45 -9.29
CA PRO A 1080 0.55 9.62 -9.07
C PRO A 1080 1.27 8.27 -9.03
N VAL A 1081 2.42 8.16 -9.71
CA VAL A 1081 3.20 6.91 -9.74
C VAL A 1081 4.04 6.71 -8.48
N ASN A 1082 4.25 7.77 -7.68
CA ASN A 1082 4.97 7.73 -6.41
C ASN A 1082 4.63 8.93 -5.50
N SER A 1083 5.16 8.90 -4.28
CA SER A 1083 4.95 9.93 -3.26
C SER A 1083 5.49 11.32 -3.66
N ASN A 1084 6.59 11.38 -4.43
CA ASN A 1084 7.17 12.63 -4.91
C ASN A 1084 6.23 13.34 -5.89
N GLU A 1085 5.68 12.62 -6.87
CA GLU A 1085 4.69 13.17 -7.78
C GLU A 1085 3.43 13.61 -7.04
N ALA A 1086 2.94 12.78 -6.11
CA ALA A 1086 1.78 13.10 -5.29
C ALA A 1086 1.99 14.41 -4.49
N GLU A 1087 3.17 14.58 -3.88
CA GLU A 1087 3.53 15.81 -3.17
C GLU A 1087 3.61 17.03 -4.10
N ALA A 1088 4.24 16.89 -5.26
CA ALA A 1088 4.34 17.99 -6.23
C ALA A 1088 2.95 18.43 -6.72
N ARG A 1089 2.03 17.48 -6.98
CA ARG A 1089 0.63 17.80 -7.33
C ARG A 1089 -0.08 18.56 -6.22
N ARG A 1090 0.14 18.22 -4.95
CA ARG A 1090 -0.42 18.97 -3.81
C ARG A 1090 0.16 20.39 -3.75
N ARG A 1091 1.48 20.56 -3.88
CA ARG A 1091 2.15 21.88 -3.84
C ARG A 1091 1.68 22.81 -4.95
N ALA A 1092 1.49 22.30 -6.17
CA ALA A 1092 1.06 23.09 -7.33
C ALA A 1092 -0.34 23.72 -7.18
N ARG A 1093 -1.12 23.30 -6.18
CA ARG A 1093 -2.47 23.80 -5.88
C ARG A 1093 -2.51 24.97 -4.90
N PHE A 1094 -1.39 25.32 -4.26
CA PHE A 1094 -1.32 26.41 -3.29
C PHE A 1094 -0.41 27.53 -3.79
N PHE A 1095 -0.96 28.73 -3.90
CA PHE A 1095 -0.21 29.93 -4.25
C PHE A 1095 -0.11 30.85 -3.05
N GLU A 1096 1.12 31.28 -2.74
CA GLU A 1096 1.39 32.28 -1.70
C GLU A 1096 0.94 33.70 -2.09
N PHE A 1097 0.33 33.87 -3.27
CA PHE A 1097 -0.20 35.12 -3.82
C PHE A 1097 -1.64 34.93 -4.32
N GLY A 1098 -2.21 35.93 -4.99
CA GLY A 1098 -3.57 35.87 -5.56
C GLY A 1098 -4.67 36.43 -4.65
N HIS A 1099 -4.28 37.20 -3.63
CA HIS A 1099 -5.20 37.95 -2.77
C HIS A 1099 -5.98 39.01 -3.55
N THR A 1100 -7.15 39.41 -3.04
CA THR A 1100 -8.03 40.37 -3.71
C THR A 1100 -7.44 41.79 -3.66
N PRO A 1101 -7.12 42.42 -4.80
CA PRO A 1101 -6.54 43.77 -4.80
C PRO A 1101 -7.60 44.85 -4.58
N GLY A 1102 -7.16 46.01 -4.08
CA GLY A 1102 -8.01 47.20 -3.98
C GLY A 1102 -8.88 47.24 -2.71
N HIS A 1103 -10.01 47.94 -2.81
CA HIS A 1103 -10.93 48.16 -1.69
C HIS A 1103 -11.91 46.98 -1.57
N LEU A 1104 -11.96 46.36 -0.40
CA LEU A 1104 -12.83 45.25 -0.04
C LEU A 1104 -13.92 45.73 0.94
N LEU A 1105 -15.19 45.60 0.54
CA LEU A 1105 -16.29 45.79 1.49
C LEU A 1105 -16.31 44.61 2.46
N MET A 1106 -16.04 44.90 3.74
CA MET A 1106 -16.07 43.88 4.79
C MET A 1106 -17.50 43.35 4.99
N PRO A 1107 -17.78 42.06 4.70
CA PRO A 1107 -19.10 41.51 4.97
C PRO A 1107 -19.28 41.21 6.47
N ILE A 1108 -20.53 41.21 6.89
CA ILE A 1108 -20.93 40.75 8.22
C ILE A 1108 -20.66 39.24 8.31
N ALA A 1109 -20.09 38.78 9.44
CA ALA A 1109 -19.90 37.36 9.67
C ALA A 1109 -21.27 36.65 9.66
N THR A 1110 -21.41 35.61 8.84
CA THR A 1110 -22.64 34.81 8.83
C THR A 1110 -22.59 33.83 10.00
N GLU A 1111 -23.47 34.01 10.98
CA GLU A 1111 -23.56 33.08 12.12
C GLU A 1111 -24.39 31.84 11.76
N ASN A 1112 -23.88 30.66 12.07
CA ASN A 1112 -24.59 29.39 11.94
C ASN A 1112 -24.60 28.72 13.31
N ALA A 1113 -25.76 28.70 13.99
CA ALA A 1113 -25.86 28.16 15.35
C ALA A 1113 -25.48 26.66 15.44
N GLU A 1114 -25.73 25.89 14.38
CA GLU A 1114 -25.39 24.46 14.33
C GLU A 1114 -23.93 24.20 13.95
N PHE A 1115 -23.30 25.13 13.21
CA PHE A 1115 -21.91 25.01 12.77
C PHE A 1115 -21.12 26.31 12.97
N PRO A 1116 -20.95 26.79 14.22
CA PRO A 1116 -20.30 28.06 14.50
C PRO A 1116 -18.79 28.09 14.18
N TYR A 1117 -18.15 26.94 13.98
CA TYR A 1117 -16.73 26.82 13.64
C TYR A 1117 -16.50 26.73 12.12
N THR A 1118 -17.56 26.64 11.30
CA THR A 1118 -17.43 26.37 9.85
C THR A 1118 -18.14 27.41 9.00
N LEU A 1119 -17.41 28.01 8.05
CA LEU A 1119 -18.00 28.73 6.94
C LEU A 1119 -18.42 27.73 5.84
N ASP A 1120 -19.72 27.55 5.63
CA ASP A 1120 -20.24 26.79 4.48
C ASP A 1120 -20.51 27.74 3.30
N LEU A 1121 -19.66 27.67 2.29
CA LEU A 1121 -19.77 28.53 1.09
C LEU A 1121 -21.04 28.22 0.29
N ARG A 1122 -21.61 27.02 0.43
CA ARG A 1122 -22.83 26.59 -0.27
C ARG A 1122 -24.10 27.30 0.23
N ARG A 1123 -24.03 28.04 1.34
CA ARG A 1123 -25.14 28.84 1.88
C ARG A 1123 -25.17 30.28 1.32
N SER A 1124 -24.44 30.55 0.22
CA SER A 1124 -24.35 31.87 -0.43
C SER A 1124 -25.61 32.25 -1.19
#